data_AF-A0A9E4YEY2-F1
#
_entry.id   AF-A0A9E4YEY2-F1
#
_cell.length_a   1.000
_cell.length_b   1.000
_cell.length_c   1.000
_cell.angle_alpha   90.00
_cell.angle_beta   90.00
_cell.angle_gamma   90.00
#
_symmetry.space_group_name_H-M   'P 1'
#
loop_
_entity.id
_entity.type
_entity.pdbx_description
1 polymer ?
#
loop_
_entity_poly.entity_id
_entity_poly.type
_entity_poly.pdbx_seq_one_letter_code
_entity_poly.pdbx_strand_id
1 'polypeptide(L)'
;MLAALSWLLALELFALASYPLAYRVFSRLPDRGWALSKPLGLLLVGLGTWGIGLSHVIVNSRLSVALALGIVALLSWRAARGRTAEMRAFLRAHLSLVLATELLFIAAFLGVAALRAAVSDIANTEQPMDLMFLNAVVTSPYYPPNDPWLAGEAVSYYYMGYLFMGTLALFTGLATPIAYNLGLATAAALGAVAAFGLTFNLIRLARGSENGAVLGGTAAAFLLLVASNLSGALELGRAAGAGGAAFWESVGIEGLSGLAAPSATWYPEEAGWWWWRASRVIPDAITEFPLFSLVLGDLHPHVMSMGFLLLTAALAVQAYLLPDALRARTLVREWPLALAAVASLGALGAINLWDLPIGFVMLAGALMLNAARHERTMRFGAAVAMSGGTAIVGAPHDPDAAPAGGSVFVYVRGPKRWRREARLGPADPHAGAAFGASVAFDGTLAVAGAPSGGAVYVFRRANAGWHQLTTIRAPGGALDFGRSVAVGDGLIVVGARRAVYVYAGSERAWALGAEIAPRAASDGFGSAVALAGRTLVVGDPEADTGRVHVFTRRGASSWTPSAELTGPARAFGRAVSVSDGLIAAGAEAAAIVFERSGRSWQEQAVLRAPSQRRSGSFGAAVTIGQRYLAVGAPEANNPAASSGAAYIYERERAGPGWALHAELAGTDAGADARFGSALAIDGDTIAVGAPGIGHGAAHIVDRVLDAWRPGAKLIARWRFGRAVLAVALLAVAALVLLAPFLATFESNANGILPLRSLLTRPLHLLLIWGVSGFLVLPVFFLVMRSVFARRNWSLMRFGVALFIGFGPVLLWLQPVWGPPFFVVALLFNGLVVMLFSIHRAGYRLPRADEMVFAINSGVTRVVGTVLLVGLLIGDGVLHGERGIDGRFLAVDRLLIVLPLAAVVALAIYGAWTLAHRDSEAARAPDAGGAQSRNDGFVPVLLLLAVGAALIMGVELFYVCDIFCGGGDGNLRRFNTVFKLYYQAWLLMAVLGGFGLWYVAGRWDRRVLWGRVGVTAWASVLVVGLGAVSYYPLAAITTRANDGVATDLNGQAYLLRTEPAEYRAIEWIRENTPRDAVVIESPSVPCPNEPVAGCSSYVTEAARISGSTGRPTVIGWIGHERQWHRQSKYPELDQRLADVRTIYETEDDALARELLERYDVSYVVVGKRERASYGDAGTAKFGRLGTPVFGLGGDLVIYELSGGGST
;
A
#
# COMPACT_ATOMS: atom_id res chain seq x y z
N MET A 1 8.16 -13.01 39.09
CA MET A 1 9.51 -12.73 38.53
C MET A 1 10.03 -13.86 37.64
N LEU A 2 10.22 -15.09 38.15
CA LEU A 2 10.75 -16.22 37.35
C LEU A 2 9.94 -16.51 36.07
N ALA A 3 8.61 -16.46 36.15
CA ALA A 3 7.73 -16.62 34.99
C ALA A 3 8.05 -15.58 33.88
N ALA A 4 8.10 -14.30 34.24
CA ALA A 4 8.45 -13.21 33.32
C ALA A 4 9.84 -13.39 32.69
N LEU A 5 10.85 -13.83 33.47
CA LEU A 5 12.19 -14.10 32.96
C LEU A 5 12.20 -15.27 31.95
N SER A 6 11.52 -16.38 32.27
CA SER A 6 11.43 -17.52 31.35
C SER A 6 10.75 -17.16 30.02
N TRP A 7 9.71 -16.32 30.08
CA TRP A 7 8.99 -15.81 28.93
C TRP A 7 9.85 -14.89 28.06
N LEU A 8 10.59 -13.96 28.68
CA LEU A 8 11.54 -13.09 27.97
C LEU A 8 12.66 -13.89 27.28
N LEU A 9 13.22 -14.91 27.96
CA LEU A 9 14.24 -15.77 27.38
C LEU A 9 13.70 -16.58 26.18
N ALA A 10 12.45 -17.06 26.24
CA ALA A 10 11.80 -17.73 25.12
C ALA A 10 11.62 -16.80 23.91
N LEU A 11 11.12 -15.57 24.15
CA LEU A 11 11.00 -14.54 23.11
C LEU A 11 12.35 -14.22 22.47
N GLU A 12 13.41 -14.11 23.26
CA GLU A 12 14.74 -13.85 22.72
C GLU A 12 15.33 -15.01 21.95
N LEU A 13 15.06 -16.24 22.38
CA LEU A 13 15.44 -17.40 21.60
C LEU A 13 14.76 -17.39 20.22
N PHE A 14 13.47 -17.04 20.16
CA PHE A 14 12.74 -16.95 18.89
C PHE A 14 13.28 -15.82 18.00
N ALA A 15 13.61 -14.67 18.58
CA ALA A 15 14.21 -13.53 17.89
C ALA A 15 15.60 -13.86 17.33
N LEU A 16 16.46 -14.49 18.13
CA LEU A 16 17.81 -14.89 17.72
C LEU A 16 17.77 -15.96 16.63
N ALA A 17 16.81 -16.89 16.70
CA ALA A 17 16.62 -17.91 15.66
C ALA A 17 16.13 -17.30 14.33
N SER A 18 15.37 -16.21 14.37
CA SER A 18 14.87 -15.53 13.17
C SER A 18 15.81 -14.43 12.64
N TYR A 19 16.72 -13.91 13.47
CA TYR A 19 17.57 -12.77 13.10
C TYR A 19 18.41 -12.99 11.83
N PRO A 20 19.03 -14.16 11.55
CA PRO A 20 19.75 -14.36 10.30
C PRO A 20 18.84 -14.22 9.06
N LEU A 21 17.58 -14.64 9.16
CA LEU A 21 16.57 -14.40 8.14
C LEU A 21 16.22 -12.91 8.05
N ALA A 22 15.95 -12.27 9.19
CA ALA A 22 15.65 -10.83 9.27
C ALA A 22 16.75 -9.97 8.63
N TYR A 23 18.02 -10.27 8.92
CA TYR A 23 19.20 -9.60 8.36
C TYR A 23 19.22 -9.64 6.83
N ARG A 24 18.76 -10.76 6.25
CA ARG A 24 18.65 -10.92 4.80
C ARG A 24 17.40 -10.26 4.24
N VAL A 25 16.25 -10.42 4.89
CA VAL A 25 14.98 -9.82 4.49
C VAL A 25 15.12 -8.30 4.45
N PHE A 26 15.61 -7.70 5.54
CA PHE A 26 15.76 -6.26 5.73
C PHE A 26 17.12 -5.74 5.27
N SER A 27 17.71 -6.32 4.22
CA SER A 27 19.07 -5.99 3.78
C SER A 27 19.25 -4.55 3.32
N ARG A 28 18.14 -3.81 3.07
CA ARG A 28 18.16 -2.41 2.65
C ARG A 28 17.80 -1.45 3.78
N LEU A 29 17.34 -1.96 4.92
CA LEU A 29 17.07 -1.16 6.10
C LEU A 29 18.38 -0.92 6.88
N PRO A 30 18.62 0.31 7.36
CA PRO A 30 19.80 0.65 8.17
C PRO A 30 20.04 -0.22 9.40
N ASP A 31 18.99 -0.65 10.10
CA ASP A 31 19.09 -1.51 11.30
C ASP A 31 19.25 -3.01 10.99
N ARG A 32 19.19 -3.39 9.70
CA ARG A 32 19.19 -4.79 9.23
C ARG A 32 18.13 -5.66 9.90
N GLY A 33 17.01 -5.07 10.32
CA GLY A 33 15.88 -5.77 10.92
C GLY A 33 16.10 -6.27 12.34
N TRP A 34 17.06 -5.74 13.11
CA TRP A 34 17.24 -6.13 14.52
C TRP A 34 15.96 -5.91 15.33
N ALA A 35 15.37 -4.71 15.25
CA ALA A 35 14.14 -4.37 15.99
C ALA A 35 12.92 -5.19 15.55
N LEU A 36 12.95 -5.70 14.32
CA LEU A 36 11.87 -6.48 13.71
C LEU A 36 12.06 -7.99 13.87
N SER A 37 13.20 -8.44 14.40
CA SER A 37 13.51 -9.86 14.59
C SER A 37 12.60 -10.54 15.63
N LYS A 38 12.25 -9.83 16.70
CA LYS A 38 11.31 -10.30 17.74
C LYS A 38 9.91 -10.58 17.18
N PRO A 39 9.20 -9.61 16.54
CA PRO A 39 7.89 -9.89 15.95
C PRO A 39 7.98 -10.91 14.81
N LEU A 40 9.05 -10.88 13.99
CA LEU A 40 9.22 -11.89 12.93
C LEU A 40 9.45 -13.29 13.50
N GLY A 41 10.21 -13.42 14.58
CA GLY A 41 10.49 -14.70 15.24
C GLY A 41 9.24 -15.32 15.83
N LEU A 42 8.47 -14.53 16.60
CA LEU A 42 7.20 -15.00 17.15
C LEU A 42 6.21 -15.39 16.04
N LEU A 43 6.15 -14.60 14.96
CA LEU A 43 5.29 -14.90 13.80
C LEU A 43 5.66 -16.23 13.15
N LEU A 44 6.95 -16.47 12.86
CA LEU A 44 7.38 -17.65 12.12
C LEU A 44 7.29 -18.92 12.98
N VAL A 45 7.65 -18.84 14.27
CA VAL A 45 7.53 -19.98 15.20
C VAL A 45 6.06 -20.29 15.50
N GLY A 46 5.23 -19.27 15.68
CA GLY A 46 3.79 -19.41 15.85
C GLY A 46 3.12 -20.05 14.64
N LEU A 47 3.37 -19.54 13.43
CA LEU A 47 2.86 -20.15 12.18
C LEU A 47 3.41 -21.57 11.96
N GLY A 48 4.67 -21.84 12.33
CA GLY A 48 5.23 -23.18 12.27
C GLY A 48 4.52 -24.15 13.22
N THR A 49 4.22 -23.69 14.44
CA THR A 49 3.45 -24.46 15.44
C THR A 49 2.04 -24.73 14.94
N TRP A 50 1.38 -23.72 14.37
CA TRP A 50 0.07 -23.85 13.74
C TRP A 50 0.08 -24.85 12.58
N GLY A 51 1.06 -24.75 11.66
CA GLY A 51 1.20 -25.68 10.55
C GLY A 51 1.46 -27.12 10.96
N ILE A 52 2.21 -27.35 12.05
CA ILE A 52 2.38 -28.68 12.64
C ILE A 52 1.05 -29.18 13.21
N GLY A 53 0.32 -28.36 13.96
CA GLY A 53 -0.98 -28.73 14.52
C GLY A 53 -2.05 -29.01 13.46
N LEU A 54 -2.00 -28.33 12.31
CA LEU A 54 -2.86 -28.61 11.14
C LEU A 54 -2.54 -29.95 10.46
N SER A 55 -1.34 -30.50 10.64
CA SER A 55 -0.96 -31.78 10.02
C SER A 55 -1.60 -33.00 10.70
N HIS A 56 -2.09 -32.84 11.94
CA HIS A 56 -2.60 -33.92 12.80
C HIS A 56 -1.57 -35.03 13.12
N VAL A 57 -0.29 -34.83 12.76
CA VAL A 57 0.79 -35.80 13.02
C VAL A 57 1.35 -35.67 14.44
N ILE A 58 1.55 -34.44 14.91
CA ILE A 58 2.13 -34.15 16.22
C ILE A 58 1.15 -33.29 17.00
N VAL A 59 0.79 -33.72 18.20
CA VAL A 59 -0.07 -32.95 19.10
C VAL A 59 0.60 -31.65 19.55
N ASN A 60 -0.21 -30.62 19.75
CA ASN A 60 0.22 -29.32 20.25
C ASN A 60 0.84 -29.46 21.64
N SER A 61 2.16 -29.25 21.70
CA SER A 61 2.99 -29.54 22.86
C SER A 61 4.29 -28.75 22.82
N ARG A 62 5.10 -28.84 23.88
CA ARG A 62 6.47 -28.31 23.88
C ARG A 62 7.31 -28.80 22.70
N LEU A 63 7.09 -30.06 22.28
CA LEU A 63 7.80 -30.66 21.16
C LEU A 63 7.42 -30.00 19.82
N SER A 64 6.14 -29.74 19.56
CA SER A 64 5.72 -29.09 18.31
C SER A 64 6.33 -27.69 18.18
N VAL A 65 6.36 -26.91 19.27
CA VAL A 65 7.02 -25.59 19.29
C VAL A 65 8.53 -25.69 19.07
N ALA A 66 9.21 -26.65 19.71
CA ALA A 66 10.64 -26.86 19.52
C ALA A 66 11.00 -27.25 18.07
N LEU A 67 10.16 -28.07 17.43
CA LEU A 67 10.32 -28.44 16.01
C LEU A 67 10.08 -27.23 15.10
N ALA A 68 9.04 -26.43 15.36
CA ALA A 68 8.80 -25.19 14.62
C ALA A 68 10.00 -24.23 14.73
N LEU A 69 10.54 -24.04 15.94
CA LEU A 69 11.76 -23.25 16.17
C LEU A 69 12.96 -23.81 15.41
N GLY A 70 13.14 -25.13 15.38
CA GLY A 70 14.20 -25.79 14.61
C GLY A 70 14.07 -25.55 13.10
N ILE A 71 12.85 -25.62 12.55
CA ILE A 71 12.56 -25.30 11.14
C ILE A 71 12.91 -23.84 10.84
N VAL A 72 12.50 -22.91 11.71
CA VAL A 72 12.82 -21.48 11.55
C VAL A 72 14.33 -21.27 11.60
N ALA A 73 15.03 -21.86 12.56
CA ALA A 73 16.49 -21.77 12.67
C ALA A 73 17.21 -22.31 11.42
N LEU A 74 16.74 -23.42 10.85
CA LEU A 74 17.27 -24.00 9.61
C LEU A 74 17.03 -23.09 8.39
N LEU A 75 15.82 -22.54 8.26
CA LEU A 75 15.47 -21.60 7.20
C LEU A 75 16.30 -20.31 7.31
N SER A 76 16.45 -19.78 8.52
CA SER A 76 17.31 -18.63 8.83
C SER A 76 18.77 -18.89 8.48
N TRP A 77 19.31 -20.05 8.87
CA TRP A 77 20.66 -20.45 8.52
C TRP A 77 20.86 -20.55 7.00
N ARG A 78 19.91 -21.17 6.29
CA ARG A 78 19.94 -21.27 4.82
C ARG A 78 19.89 -19.90 4.15
N ALA A 79 19.06 -18.99 4.66
CA ALA A 79 18.96 -17.62 4.15
C ALA A 79 20.27 -16.84 4.36
N ALA A 80 20.91 -17.00 5.51
CA ALA A 80 22.12 -16.28 5.91
C ALA A 80 23.45 -16.98 5.52
N ARG A 81 23.40 -18.12 4.81
CA ARG A 81 24.59 -18.91 4.45
C ARG A 81 25.68 -18.03 3.82
N GLY A 82 26.86 -18.02 4.45
CA GLY A 82 28.02 -17.23 4.00
C GLY A 82 28.09 -15.78 4.51
N ARG A 83 27.14 -15.32 5.33
CA ARG A 83 27.08 -13.91 5.82
C ARG A 83 27.29 -13.75 7.33
N THR A 84 27.69 -14.82 8.03
CA THR A 84 27.85 -14.79 9.49
C THR A 84 28.89 -13.77 9.96
N ALA A 85 29.98 -13.60 9.20
CA ALA A 85 31.02 -12.61 9.51
C ALA A 85 30.50 -11.17 9.37
N GLU A 86 29.74 -10.88 8.29
CA GLU A 86 29.11 -9.57 8.06
C GLU A 86 28.13 -9.22 9.19
N MET A 87 27.32 -10.20 9.61
CA MET A 87 26.34 -10.01 10.68
C MET A 87 27.02 -9.73 12.03
N ARG A 88 28.08 -10.48 12.39
CA ARG A 88 28.85 -10.21 13.62
C ARG A 88 29.53 -8.85 13.58
N ALA A 89 30.08 -8.45 12.43
CA ALA A 89 30.68 -7.14 12.25
C ALA A 89 29.65 -6.02 12.41
N PHE A 90 28.45 -6.19 11.83
CA PHE A 90 27.33 -5.26 11.98
C PHE A 90 26.91 -5.10 13.45
N LEU A 91 26.69 -6.20 14.17
CA LEU A 91 26.29 -6.13 15.59
C LEU A 91 27.33 -5.41 16.45
N ARG A 92 28.63 -5.65 16.21
CA ARG A 92 29.70 -4.93 16.92
C ARG A 92 29.73 -3.44 16.59
N ALA A 93 29.52 -3.09 15.32
CA ALA A 93 29.51 -1.69 14.88
C ALA A 93 28.28 -0.90 15.36
N HIS A 94 27.18 -1.58 15.66
CA HIS A 94 25.90 -0.98 16.04
C HIS A 94 25.40 -1.43 17.42
N LEU A 95 26.32 -1.70 18.34
CA LEU A 95 25.99 -2.18 19.69
C LEU A 95 25.07 -1.19 20.45
N SER A 96 25.25 0.11 20.24
CA SER A 96 24.39 1.16 20.80
C SER A 96 22.92 0.99 20.39
N LEU A 97 22.68 0.74 19.10
CA LEU A 97 21.34 0.52 18.55
C LEU A 97 20.71 -0.77 19.09
N VAL A 98 21.50 -1.85 19.14
CA VAL A 98 21.08 -3.13 19.71
C VAL A 98 20.66 -2.93 21.17
N LEU A 99 21.53 -2.36 22.00
CA LEU A 99 21.24 -2.12 23.42
C LEU A 99 20.05 -1.18 23.61
N ALA A 100 19.93 -0.11 22.82
CA ALA A 100 18.79 0.80 22.92
C ALA A 100 17.46 0.10 22.58
N THR A 101 17.46 -0.77 21.58
CA THR A 101 16.29 -1.55 21.19
C THR A 101 15.91 -2.57 22.27
N GLU A 102 16.90 -3.25 22.85
CA GLU A 102 16.68 -4.22 23.93
C GLU A 102 16.20 -3.55 25.22
N LEU A 103 16.81 -2.44 25.61
CA LEU A 103 16.39 -1.67 26.77
C LEU A 103 14.97 -1.15 26.59
N LEU A 104 14.60 -0.67 25.40
CA LEU A 104 13.23 -0.25 25.11
C LEU A 104 12.25 -1.42 25.21
N PHE A 105 12.60 -2.58 24.63
CA PHE A 105 11.77 -3.78 24.70
C PHE A 105 11.52 -4.20 26.15
N ILE A 106 12.60 -4.35 26.92
CA ILE A 106 12.56 -4.79 28.31
C ILE A 106 11.82 -3.76 29.17
N ALA A 107 12.06 -2.47 28.97
CA ALA A 107 11.35 -1.42 29.71
C ALA A 107 9.85 -1.41 29.44
N ALA A 108 9.43 -1.52 28.18
CA ALA A 108 8.02 -1.60 27.81
C ALA A 108 7.36 -2.88 28.36
N PHE A 109 8.04 -4.03 28.23
CA PHE A 109 7.57 -5.30 28.74
C PHE A 109 7.41 -5.28 30.26
N LEU A 110 8.46 -4.87 31.00
CA LEU A 110 8.44 -4.83 32.46
C LEU A 110 7.46 -3.78 32.99
N GLY A 111 7.32 -2.64 32.31
CA GLY A 111 6.35 -1.61 32.68
C GLY A 111 4.91 -2.12 32.62
N VAL A 112 4.53 -2.77 31.52
CA VAL A 112 3.19 -3.36 31.39
C VAL A 112 3.03 -4.59 32.29
N ALA A 113 4.05 -5.44 32.43
CA ALA A 113 3.99 -6.58 33.35
C ALA A 113 3.84 -6.12 34.81
N ALA A 114 4.46 -5.00 35.21
CA ALA A 114 4.30 -4.43 36.54
C ALA A 114 2.89 -3.84 36.74
N LEU A 115 2.36 -3.13 35.74
CA LEU A 115 0.96 -2.67 35.73
C LEU A 115 0.00 -3.86 35.90
N ARG A 116 0.19 -4.91 35.10
CA ARG A 116 -0.64 -6.12 35.17
C ARG A 116 -0.43 -6.90 36.45
N ALA A 117 0.74 -6.82 37.08
CA ALA A 117 0.95 -7.44 38.38
C ALA A 117 0.21 -6.70 39.51
N ALA A 118 -0.03 -5.39 39.36
CA ALA A 118 -0.84 -4.62 40.31
C ALA A 118 -2.34 -4.88 40.15
N VAL A 119 -2.77 -5.32 38.96
CA VAL A 119 -4.19 -5.54 38.61
C VAL A 119 -4.28 -6.80 37.74
N SER A 120 -4.04 -7.96 38.35
CA SER A 120 -3.86 -9.21 37.59
C SER A 120 -5.16 -9.89 37.21
N ASP A 121 -6.24 -9.63 37.95
CA ASP A 121 -7.55 -10.27 37.84
C ASP A 121 -8.09 -10.28 36.41
N ILE A 122 -8.46 -11.47 35.93
CA ILE A 122 -9.17 -11.75 34.68
C ILE A 122 -10.63 -12.02 35.06
N ALA A 123 -11.34 -10.94 35.36
CA ALA A 123 -12.67 -11.01 36.00
C ALA A 123 -13.70 -10.06 35.39
N ASN A 124 -13.25 -9.08 34.61
CA ASN A 124 -14.08 -7.99 34.11
C ASN A 124 -14.22 -8.07 32.59
N THR A 125 -15.21 -7.36 32.04
CA THR A 125 -15.41 -7.16 30.60
C THR A 125 -15.28 -8.46 29.80
N GLU A 126 -14.40 -8.51 28.81
CA GLU A 126 -14.18 -9.63 27.91
C GLU A 126 -12.92 -10.44 28.26
N GLN A 127 -12.27 -10.15 29.39
CA GLN A 127 -11.06 -10.86 29.83
C GLN A 127 -11.28 -12.38 29.99
N PRO A 128 -12.41 -12.88 30.54
CA PRO A 128 -12.66 -14.32 30.64
C PRO A 128 -12.77 -14.99 29.25
N MET A 129 -13.34 -14.28 28.27
CA MET A 129 -13.43 -14.75 26.88
C MET A 129 -12.03 -14.82 26.23
N ASP A 130 -11.20 -13.80 26.42
CA ASP A 130 -9.83 -13.82 25.90
C ASP A 130 -8.98 -14.93 26.56
N LEU A 131 -9.19 -15.20 27.85
CA LEU A 131 -8.58 -16.34 28.54
C LEU A 131 -9.11 -17.68 27.99
N MET A 132 -10.40 -17.76 27.67
CA MET A 132 -11.00 -18.93 27.02
C MET A 132 -10.31 -19.23 25.68
N PHE A 133 -10.11 -18.23 24.81
CA PHE A 133 -9.41 -18.46 23.54
C PHE A 133 -7.94 -18.86 23.73
N LEU A 134 -7.25 -18.28 24.72
CA LEU A 134 -5.89 -18.67 25.07
C LEU A 134 -5.83 -20.12 25.58
N ASN A 135 -6.80 -20.54 26.38
CA ASN A 135 -6.92 -21.93 26.81
C ASN A 135 -7.23 -22.86 25.64
N ALA A 136 -8.14 -22.48 24.75
CA ALA A 136 -8.52 -23.25 23.58
C ALA A 136 -7.28 -23.61 22.74
N VAL A 137 -6.43 -22.62 22.40
CA VAL A 137 -5.24 -22.85 21.57
C VAL A 137 -4.13 -23.64 22.26
N VAL A 138 -4.02 -23.58 23.60
CA VAL A 138 -3.00 -24.30 24.37
C VAL A 138 -3.40 -25.75 24.66
N THR A 139 -4.70 -25.99 24.88
CA THR A 139 -5.21 -27.29 25.29
C THR A 139 -5.59 -28.17 24.11
N SER A 140 -6.10 -27.59 23.01
CA SER A 140 -6.50 -28.36 21.83
C SER A 140 -5.34 -29.21 21.28
N PRO A 141 -5.53 -30.52 21.07
CA PRO A 141 -4.47 -31.40 20.59
C PRO A 141 -4.01 -31.06 19.17
N TYR A 142 -4.92 -30.56 18.33
CA TYR A 142 -4.67 -30.18 16.94
C TYR A 142 -5.32 -28.83 16.62
N TYR A 143 -5.10 -28.33 15.40
CA TYR A 143 -5.77 -27.13 14.90
C TYR A 143 -6.70 -27.46 13.72
N PRO A 144 -7.80 -26.70 13.53
CA PRO A 144 -8.26 -25.55 14.33
C PRO A 144 -8.63 -25.93 15.78
N PRO A 145 -8.53 -24.99 16.75
CA PRO A 145 -8.74 -25.30 18.16
C PRO A 145 -10.22 -25.57 18.45
N ASN A 146 -10.49 -26.48 19.39
CA ASN A 146 -11.82 -26.78 19.89
C ASN A 146 -12.38 -25.59 20.65
N ASP A 147 -13.68 -25.34 20.53
CA ASP A 147 -14.36 -24.28 21.27
C ASP A 147 -14.71 -24.73 22.70
N PRO A 148 -14.13 -24.11 23.75
CA PRO A 148 -14.48 -24.43 25.12
C PRO A 148 -15.94 -24.09 25.48
N TRP A 149 -16.59 -23.17 24.76
CA TRP A 149 -17.97 -22.76 25.02
C TRP A 149 -18.99 -23.40 24.08
N LEU A 150 -18.56 -24.23 23.13
CA LEU A 150 -19.46 -24.92 22.22
C LEU A 150 -18.94 -26.33 21.87
N ALA A 151 -19.30 -27.31 22.70
CA ALA A 151 -18.84 -28.69 22.53
C ALA A 151 -19.15 -29.27 21.14
N GLY A 152 -18.13 -29.88 20.54
CA GLY A 152 -18.15 -30.45 19.20
C GLY A 152 -17.76 -29.48 18.08
N GLU A 153 -17.56 -28.20 18.37
CA GLU A 153 -17.26 -27.16 17.38
C GLU A 153 -15.83 -26.63 17.51
N ALA A 154 -15.33 -26.02 16.43
CA ALA A 154 -14.06 -25.30 16.43
C ALA A 154 -14.29 -23.80 16.69
N VAL A 155 -13.32 -23.13 17.31
CA VAL A 155 -13.38 -21.68 17.58
C VAL A 155 -13.62 -20.90 16.30
N SER A 156 -14.74 -20.19 16.24
CA SER A 156 -15.12 -19.32 15.11
C SER A 156 -14.74 -17.84 15.35
N TYR A 157 -13.55 -17.60 15.90
CA TYR A 157 -13.01 -16.26 16.18
C TYR A 157 -11.54 -16.11 15.76
N TYR A 158 -10.97 -14.91 15.87
CA TYR A 158 -9.60 -14.58 15.47
C TYR A 158 -8.52 -15.21 16.40
N TYR A 159 -8.39 -16.54 16.40
CA TYR A 159 -7.57 -17.25 17.38
C TYR A 159 -6.04 -17.13 17.17
N MET A 160 -5.56 -16.65 16.01
CA MET A 160 -4.12 -16.70 15.67
C MET A 160 -3.24 -15.85 16.60
N GLY A 161 -3.73 -14.71 17.08
CA GLY A 161 -3.00 -13.91 18.06
C GLY A 161 -2.81 -14.66 19.38
N TYR A 162 -3.87 -15.29 19.87
CA TYR A 162 -3.82 -16.15 21.05
C TYR A 162 -2.90 -17.35 20.82
N LEU A 163 -2.88 -17.94 19.63
CA LEU A 163 -1.96 -19.03 19.28
C LEU A 163 -0.50 -18.60 19.41
N PHE A 164 -0.15 -17.37 19.04
CA PHE A 164 1.21 -16.86 19.20
C PHE A 164 1.61 -16.72 20.67
N MET A 165 0.70 -16.19 21.50
CA MET A 165 0.93 -16.14 22.96
C MET A 165 0.93 -17.55 23.58
N GLY A 166 0.04 -18.43 23.12
CA GLY A 166 -0.06 -19.82 23.52
C GLY A 166 1.17 -20.65 23.14
N THR A 167 1.83 -20.34 22.02
CA THR A 167 3.11 -20.94 21.62
C THR A 167 4.20 -20.68 22.66
N LEU A 168 4.24 -19.45 23.21
CA LEU A 168 5.16 -19.11 24.30
C LEU A 168 4.75 -19.80 25.61
N ALA A 169 3.46 -19.86 25.92
CA ALA A 169 2.95 -20.56 27.09
C ALA A 169 3.31 -22.06 27.05
N LEU A 170 3.09 -22.72 25.91
CA LEU A 170 3.47 -24.11 25.66
C LEU A 170 4.97 -24.31 25.86
N PHE A 171 5.81 -23.50 25.20
CA PHE A 171 7.26 -23.62 25.24
C PHE A 171 7.85 -23.42 26.64
N THR A 172 7.36 -22.40 27.36
CA THR A 172 7.82 -22.08 28.72
C THR A 172 7.21 -22.99 29.78
N GLY A 173 6.05 -23.58 29.50
CA GLY A 173 5.29 -24.36 30.47
C GLY A 173 4.52 -23.55 31.49
N LEU A 174 4.30 -22.25 31.24
CA LEU A 174 3.55 -21.39 32.15
C LEU A 174 2.05 -21.64 32.01
N ALA A 175 1.34 -21.54 33.14
CA ALA A 175 -0.12 -21.58 33.16
C ALA A 175 -0.71 -20.40 32.37
N THR A 176 -1.81 -20.64 31.67
CA THR A 176 -2.49 -19.65 30.81
C THR A 176 -2.93 -18.37 31.53
N PRO A 177 -3.34 -18.38 32.83
CA PRO A 177 -3.63 -17.13 33.55
C PRO A 177 -2.43 -16.20 33.73
N ILE A 178 -1.22 -16.78 33.82
CA ILE A 178 0.04 -16.01 33.89
C ILE A 178 0.44 -15.58 32.49
N ALA A 179 0.35 -16.49 31.51
CA ALA A 179 0.67 -16.21 30.12
C ALA A 179 -0.21 -15.10 29.53
N TYR A 180 -1.46 -14.97 29.95
CA TYR A 180 -2.37 -13.89 29.57
C TYR A 180 -1.79 -12.50 29.87
N ASN A 181 -1.42 -12.25 31.13
CA ASN A 181 -0.85 -10.97 31.57
C ASN A 181 0.53 -10.70 30.92
N LEU A 182 1.34 -11.74 30.73
CA LEU A 182 2.61 -11.63 29.98
C LEU A 182 2.39 -11.43 28.47
N GLY A 183 1.27 -11.91 27.92
CA GLY A 183 0.84 -11.70 26.55
C GLY A 183 0.54 -10.22 26.27
N LEU A 184 -0.17 -9.54 27.18
CA LEU A 184 -0.39 -8.09 27.13
C LEU A 184 0.94 -7.32 27.13
N ALA A 185 1.85 -7.68 28.04
CA ALA A 185 3.19 -7.09 28.09
C ALA A 185 4.00 -7.34 26.80
N THR A 186 3.84 -8.52 26.19
CA THR A 186 4.49 -8.89 24.93
C THR A 186 3.94 -8.06 23.77
N ALA A 187 2.62 -7.93 23.65
CA ALA A 187 1.98 -7.14 22.61
C ALA A 187 2.45 -5.68 22.64
N ALA A 188 2.48 -5.08 23.84
CA ALA A 188 3.00 -3.73 24.03
C ALA A 188 4.48 -3.61 23.64
N ALA A 189 5.34 -4.49 24.16
CA ALA A 189 6.77 -4.45 23.91
C ALA A 189 7.13 -4.66 22.43
N LEU A 190 6.43 -5.58 21.74
CA LEU A 190 6.57 -5.78 20.29
C LEU A 190 6.12 -4.56 19.50
N GLY A 191 5.00 -3.92 19.88
CA GLY A 191 4.54 -2.66 19.29
C GLY A 191 5.59 -1.55 19.42
N ALA A 192 6.15 -1.34 20.62
CA ALA A 192 7.18 -0.33 20.87
C ALA A 192 8.42 -0.52 20.01
N VAL A 193 9.02 -1.72 19.98
CA VAL A 193 10.24 -1.94 19.19
C VAL A 193 9.99 -1.89 17.69
N ALA A 194 8.83 -2.35 17.22
CA ALA A 194 8.48 -2.24 15.81
C ALA A 194 8.27 -0.78 15.39
N ALA A 195 7.61 0.04 16.22
CA ALA A 195 7.44 1.47 15.98
C ALA A 195 8.78 2.24 16.02
N PHE A 196 9.63 1.92 17.00
CA PHE A 196 10.98 2.45 17.12
C PHE A 196 11.81 2.10 15.87
N GLY A 197 11.89 0.81 15.52
CA GLY A 197 12.69 0.29 14.42
C GLY A 197 12.26 0.85 13.07
N LEU A 198 10.94 0.88 12.80
CA LEU A 198 10.41 1.45 11.56
C LEU A 198 10.76 2.94 11.44
N THR A 199 10.50 3.73 12.48
CA THR A 199 10.81 5.17 12.49
C THR A 199 12.31 5.43 12.37
N PHE A 200 13.14 4.69 13.11
CA PHE A 200 14.60 4.76 13.04
C PHE A 200 15.08 4.55 11.61
N ASN A 201 14.60 3.49 10.95
CA ASN A 201 14.96 3.18 9.57
C ASN A 201 14.53 4.28 8.60
N LEU A 202 13.30 4.78 8.70
CA LEU A 202 12.79 5.86 7.85
C LEU A 202 13.64 7.13 7.97
N ILE A 203 14.02 7.51 9.20
CA ILE A 203 14.87 8.69 9.45
C ILE A 203 16.27 8.48 8.86
N ARG A 204 16.89 7.32 9.08
CA ARG A 204 18.22 7.01 8.53
C ARG A 204 18.22 7.00 7.01
N LEU A 205 17.19 6.42 6.38
CA LEU A 205 16.98 6.45 4.92
C LEU A 205 16.75 7.88 4.40
N ALA A 206 16.10 8.74 5.19
CA ALA A 206 15.96 10.17 4.90
C ALA A 206 17.26 10.98 5.15
N ARG A 207 18.39 10.33 5.42
CA ARG A 207 19.71 10.91 5.79
C ARG A 207 19.69 11.70 7.09
N GLY A 208 18.94 11.23 8.09
CA GLY A 208 19.07 11.68 9.47
C GLY A 208 20.32 11.12 10.16
N SER A 209 20.79 11.81 11.19
CA SER A 209 21.83 11.30 12.08
C SER A 209 21.29 10.13 12.92
N GLU A 210 22.19 9.33 13.49
CA GLU A 210 21.83 8.25 14.40
C GLU A 210 21.03 8.74 15.60
N ASN A 211 21.53 9.77 16.28
CA ASN A 211 20.85 10.36 17.44
C ASN A 211 19.47 10.90 17.08
N GLY A 212 19.32 11.48 15.89
CA GLY A 212 18.01 11.93 15.41
C GLY A 212 17.05 10.77 15.14
N ALA A 213 17.56 9.66 14.63
CA ALA A 213 16.78 8.44 14.41
C ALA A 213 16.37 7.76 15.73
N VAL A 214 17.27 7.71 16.72
CA VAL A 214 16.94 7.21 18.07
C VAL A 214 15.88 8.08 18.73
N LEU A 215 16.04 9.41 18.69
CA LEU A 215 15.04 10.34 19.23
C LEU A 215 13.66 10.15 18.59
N GLY A 216 13.60 10.12 17.25
CA GLY A 216 12.35 9.91 16.53
C GLY A 216 11.73 8.53 16.80
N GLY A 217 12.55 7.48 16.88
CA GLY A 217 12.11 6.13 17.23
C GLY A 217 11.54 6.04 18.64
N THR A 218 12.23 6.61 19.64
CA THR A 218 11.75 6.63 21.02
C THR A 218 10.45 7.44 21.14
N ALA A 219 10.34 8.56 20.41
CA ALA A 219 9.11 9.32 20.35
C ALA A 219 7.97 8.51 19.72
N ALA A 220 8.21 7.73 18.67
CA ALA A 220 7.19 6.86 18.08
C ALA A 220 6.71 5.79 19.08
N ALA A 221 7.62 5.17 19.83
CA ALA A 221 7.27 4.22 20.89
C ALA A 221 6.45 4.87 22.02
N PHE A 222 6.81 6.08 22.44
CA PHE A 222 6.06 6.88 23.41
C PHE A 222 4.66 7.23 22.90
N LEU A 223 4.53 7.72 21.66
CA LEU A 223 3.24 8.08 21.07
C LEU A 223 2.30 6.88 20.89
N LEU A 224 2.88 5.69 20.70
CA LEU A 224 2.11 4.46 20.59
C LEU A 224 1.59 3.98 21.94
N LEU A 225 2.49 3.86 22.94
CA LEU A 225 2.18 3.14 24.18
C LEU A 225 1.82 4.03 25.37
N VAL A 226 2.25 5.29 25.36
CA VAL A 226 2.12 6.19 26.52
C VAL A 226 1.21 7.36 26.21
N ALA A 227 1.27 7.94 25.01
CA ALA A 227 0.39 9.07 24.70
C ALA A 227 -1.08 8.63 24.63
N SER A 228 -1.95 9.35 25.35
CA SER A 228 -3.41 9.25 25.19
C SER A 228 -3.96 10.22 24.15
N ASN A 229 -5.28 10.26 24.02
CA ASN A 229 -5.97 11.38 23.39
C ASN A 229 -6.12 12.57 24.37
N LEU A 230 -6.61 13.71 23.86
CA LEU A 230 -6.77 14.95 24.63
C LEU A 230 -7.98 14.97 25.57
N SER A 231 -8.80 13.91 25.63
CA SER A 231 -9.88 13.83 26.62
C SER A 231 -9.34 13.86 28.05
N GLY A 232 -8.15 13.29 28.29
CA GLY A 232 -7.46 13.40 29.57
C GLY A 232 -7.23 14.83 30.03
N ALA A 233 -6.90 15.73 29.09
CA ALA A 233 -6.71 17.14 29.40
C ALA A 233 -8.03 17.83 29.78
N LEU A 234 -9.15 17.39 29.21
CA LEU A 234 -10.48 17.84 29.62
C LEU A 234 -10.82 17.34 31.01
N GLU A 235 -10.54 16.07 31.32
CA GLU A 235 -10.74 15.50 32.66
C GLU A 235 -9.89 16.24 33.71
N LEU A 236 -8.63 16.56 33.41
CA LEU A 236 -7.78 17.39 34.27
C LEU A 236 -8.39 18.78 34.48
N GLY A 237 -8.85 19.42 33.41
CA GLY A 237 -9.50 20.73 33.49
C GLY A 237 -10.76 20.70 34.36
N ARG A 238 -11.60 19.67 34.19
CA ARG A 238 -12.81 19.46 34.99
C ARG A 238 -12.48 19.19 36.45
N ALA A 239 -11.51 18.32 36.73
CA ALA A 239 -11.04 18.03 38.08
C ALA A 239 -10.47 19.29 38.77
N ALA A 240 -9.87 20.21 38.01
CA ALA A 240 -9.42 21.51 38.51
C ALA A 240 -10.54 22.57 38.64
N GLY A 241 -11.79 22.24 38.30
CA GLY A 241 -12.93 23.17 38.36
C GLY A 241 -13.01 24.15 37.19
N ALA A 242 -12.36 23.88 36.06
CA ALA A 242 -12.41 24.73 34.87
C ALA A 242 -13.68 24.49 34.04
N GLY A 243 -14.16 25.53 33.33
CA GLY A 243 -15.28 25.44 32.38
C GLY A 243 -16.67 25.59 33.02
N GLY A 244 -17.60 26.20 32.29
CA GLY A 244 -19.01 26.34 32.71
C GLY A 244 -19.91 25.19 32.23
N ALA A 245 -21.13 25.08 32.76
CA ALA A 245 -22.10 24.04 32.37
C ALA A 245 -22.30 23.97 30.84
N ALA A 246 -22.50 25.12 30.21
CA ALA A 246 -22.68 25.21 28.76
C ALA A 246 -21.46 24.73 27.96
N PHE A 247 -20.24 24.90 28.48
CA PHE A 247 -19.03 24.37 27.85
C PHE A 247 -19.05 22.84 27.89
N TRP A 248 -19.27 22.25 29.07
CA TRP A 248 -19.29 20.79 29.25
C TRP A 248 -20.39 20.12 28.44
N GLU A 249 -21.60 20.71 28.39
CA GLU A 249 -22.66 20.28 27.48
C GLU A 249 -22.22 20.35 26.01
N SER A 250 -21.51 21.41 25.62
CA SER A 250 -21.04 21.56 24.23
C SER A 250 -19.98 20.55 23.82
N VAL A 251 -19.23 19.95 24.76
CA VAL A 251 -18.22 18.92 24.46
C VAL A 251 -18.89 17.66 23.90
N GLY A 252 -20.06 17.29 24.42
CA GLY A 252 -20.86 16.17 23.94
C GLY A 252 -20.13 14.83 24.05
N ILE A 253 -19.53 14.57 25.21
CA ILE A 253 -19.00 13.25 25.63
C ILE A 253 -19.91 12.76 26.76
N GLU A 254 -20.39 11.52 26.65
CA GLU A 254 -21.28 10.93 27.65
C GLU A 254 -20.59 10.85 29.02
N GLY A 255 -21.30 11.25 30.08
CA GLY A 255 -20.76 11.33 31.43
C GLY A 255 -19.82 12.52 31.70
N LEU A 256 -19.57 13.39 30.71
CA LEU A 256 -18.76 14.61 30.85
C LEU A 256 -19.60 15.88 30.63
N SER A 257 -20.75 15.96 31.31
CA SER A 257 -21.74 17.05 31.21
C SER A 257 -21.96 17.77 32.56
N GLY A 258 -22.66 18.91 32.53
CA GLY A 258 -22.94 19.70 33.74
C GLY A 258 -21.71 20.27 34.46
N LEU A 259 -21.94 20.89 35.63
CA LEU A 259 -20.89 21.37 36.53
C LEU A 259 -20.52 20.25 37.52
N ALA A 260 -19.22 19.99 37.68
CA ALA A 260 -18.69 19.16 38.76
C ALA A 260 -17.94 20.03 39.78
N ALA A 261 -17.97 19.63 41.05
CA ALA A 261 -17.07 20.22 42.05
C ALA A 261 -15.61 19.85 41.72
N PRO A 262 -14.64 20.74 42.02
CA PRO A 262 -13.22 20.39 41.88
C PRO A 262 -12.87 19.14 42.70
N SER A 263 -12.02 18.28 42.15
CA SER A 263 -11.52 17.08 42.82
C SER A 263 -10.56 17.46 43.97
N ALA A 264 -10.55 16.66 45.04
CA ALA A 264 -9.59 16.84 46.13
C ALA A 264 -8.20 16.28 45.77
N THR A 265 -8.12 15.42 44.75
CA THR A 265 -6.90 14.86 44.19
C THR A 265 -6.58 15.45 42.82
N TRP A 266 -5.41 15.10 42.28
CA TRP A 266 -4.97 15.54 40.95
C TRP A 266 -5.67 14.77 39.80
N TYR A 267 -6.59 13.84 40.12
CA TYR A 267 -7.40 13.07 39.18
C TYR A 267 -8.88 13.07 39.57
N PRO A 268 -9.82 12.71 38.67
CA PRO A 268 -11.24 12.61 39.01
C PRO A 268 -11.54 11.54 40.07
N GLU A 269 -12.37 11.88 41.06
CA GLU A 269 -12.80 10.99 42.16
C GLU A 269 -14.19 10.37 41.94
N GLU A 270 -14.74 10.52 40.73
CA GLU A 270 -16.03 9.94 40.37
C GLU A 270 -15.98 8.40 40.52
N ALA A 271 -17.01 7.82 41.13
CA ALA A 271 -17.09 6.37 41.32
C ALA A 271 -17.10 5.62 39.97
N GLY A 272 -16.43 4.47 39.93
CA GLY A 272 -16.30 3.65 38.72
C GLY A 272 -15.09 4.03 37.86
N TRP A 273 -15.05 3.54 36.62
CA TRP A 273 -13.93 3.78 35.70
C TRP A 273 -14.11 5.10 34.94
N TRP A 274 -13.90 6.24 35.60
CA TRP A 274 -14.00 7.57 34.94
C TRP A 274 -13.14 7.65 33.65
N TRP A 275 -11.98 7.00 33.66
CA TRP A 275 -11.05 6.92 32.53
C TRP A 275 -11.61 6.15 31.33
N TRP A 276 -12.76 5.46 31.48
CA TRP A 276 -13.49 4.81 30.40
C TRP A 276 -13.91 5.79 29.30
N ARG A 277 -14.29 7.02 29.68
CA ARG A 277 -14.77 8.07 28.77
C ARG A 277 -13.76 8.42 27.68
N ALA A 278 -12.46 8.24 27.93
CA ALA A 278 -11.43 8.47 26.91
C ALA A 278 -11.54 7.53 25.69
N SER A 279 -12.21 6.38 25.83
CA SER A 279 -12.52 5.46 24.73
C SER A 279 -13.91 5.70 24.12
N ARG A 280 -14.65 6.71 24.58
CA ARG A 280 -16.04 7.05 24.19
C ARG A 280 -16.17 8.52 23.80
N VAL A 281 -15.12 9.08 23.20
CA VAL A 281 -15.09 10.49 22.77
C VAL A 281 -16.14 10.77 21.70
N ILE A 282 -16.44 9.77 20.86
CA ILE A 282 -17.50 9.82 19.87
C ILE A 282 -18.72 9.07 20.45
N PRO A 283 -19.91 9.70 20.52
CA PRO A 283 -21.13 9.03 20.95
C PRO A 283 -21.42 7.78 20.12
N ASP A 284 -21.96 6.74 20.77
CA ASP A 284 -22.32 5.45 20.16
C ASP A 284 -21.16 4.73 19.42
N ALA A 285 -19.90 5.03 19.77
CA ALA A 285 -18.72 4.42 19.16
C ALA A 285 -17.57 4.18 20.17
N ILE A 286 -16.67 3.26 19.81
CA ILE A 286 -15.44 2.97 20.58
C ILE A 286 -14.24 3.59 19.86
N THR A 287 -13.49 4.42 20.58
CA THR A 287 -12.27 5.09 20.10
C THR A 287 -11.06 4.65 20.92
N GLU A 288 -10.86 3.34 21.03
CA GLU A 288 -9.73 2.76 21.76
C GLU A 288 -8.38 3.11 21.12
N PHE A 289 -7.39 3.24 21.98
CA PHE A 289 -5.99 3.44 21.65
C PHE A 289 -5.15 2.50 22.53
N PRO A 290 -3.91 2.16 22.14
CA PRO A 290 -3.19 1.04 22.76
C PRO A 290 -3.11 1.07 24.28
N LEU A 291 -2.81 2.23 24.87
CA LEU A 291 -2.73 2.33 26.32
C LEU A 291 -4.07 2.03 27.02
N PHE A 292 -5.20 2.49 26.48
CA PHE A 292 -6.51 2.19 27.05
C PHE A 292 -6.71 0.68 27.16
N SER A 293 -6.46 -0.06 26.07
CA SER A 293 -6.64 -1.51 26.03
C SER A 293 -5.66 -2.23 26.97
N LEU A 294 -4.45 -1.69 27.15
CA LEU A 294 -3.46 -2.23 28.11
C LEU A 294 -3.84 -1.99 29.59
N VAL A 295 -4.43 -0.83 29.90
CA VAL A 295 -4.94 -0.51 31.25
C VAL A 295 -6.20 -1.33 31.57
N LEU A 296 -7.09 -1.46 30.58
CA LEU A 296 -8.27 -2.31 30.67
C LEU A 296 -7.87 -3.77 30.92
N GLY A 297 -6.93 -4.29 30.14
CA GLY A 297 -6.39 -5.64 30.28
C GLY A 297 -7.05 -6.68 29.38
N ASP A 298 -7.75 -6.27 28.34
CA ASP A 298 -8.34 -7.19 27.35
C ASP A 298 -7.24 -7.57 26.33
N LEU A 299 -6.98 -8.87 26.20
CA LEU A 299 -5.96 -9.42 25.29
C LEU A 299 -6.58 -9.62 23.89
N HIS A 300 -7.25 -8.58 23.40
CA HIS A 300 -7.95 -8.67 22.13
C HIS A 300 -7.00 -8.85 20.93
N PRO A 301 -7.53 -9.37 19.81
CA PRO A 301 -6.70 -9.67 18.65
C PRO A 301 -6.02 -8.43 18.02
N HIS A 302 -6.66 -7.26 18.07
CA HIS A 302 -6.09 -6.00 17.57
C HIS A 302 -4.98 -5.42 18.47
N VAL A 303 -4.97 -5.76 19.77
CA VAL A 303 -3.86 -5.42 20.68
C VAL A 303 -2.65 -6.30 20.35
N MET A 304 -2.87 -7.60 20.16
CA MET A 304 -1.80 -8.54 19.78
C MET A 304 -1.24 -8.25 18.38
N SER A 305 -2.02 -7.64 17.48
CA SER A 305 -1.61 -7.37 16.10
C SER A 305 -0.59 -6.25 15.94
N MET A 306 -0.40 -5.38 16.95
CA MET A 306 0.37 -4.13 16.83
C MET A 306 1.77 -4.30 16.23
N GLY A 307 2.56 -5.21 16.79
CA GLY A 307 3.92 -5.50 16.31
C GLY A 307 3.95 -6.07 14.89
N PHE A 308 2.93 -6.86 14.52
CA PHE A 308 2.86 -7.54 13.23
C PHE A 308 2.38 -6.61 12.10
N LEU A 309 1.50 -5.64 12.38
CA LEU A 309 1.13 -4.63 11.38
C LEU A 309 2.32 -3.72 11.06
N LEU A 310 3.08 -3.31 12.09
CA LEU A 310 4.29 -2.50 11.92
C LEU A 310 5.43 -3.29 11.26
N LEU A 311 5.54 -4.60 11.51
CA LEU A 311 6.40 -5.50 10.73
C LEU A 311 6.03 -5.50 9.25
N THR A 312 4.73 -5.56 8.94
CA THR A 312 4.23 -5.51 7.55
C THR A 312 4.54 -4.17 6.89
N ALA A 313 4.40 -3.07 7.62
CA ALA A 313 4.82 -1.75 7.14
C ALA A 313 6.33 -1.70 6.82
N ALA A 314 7.18 -2.28 7.66
CA ALA A 314 8.61 -2.37 7.39
C ALA A 314 8.96 -3.27 6.19
N LEU A 315 8.23 -4.37 5.99
CA LEU A 315 8.34 -5.22 4.80
C LEU A 315 7.95 -4.44 3.53
N ALA A 316 6.94 -3.56 3.61
CA ALA A 316 6.60 -2.65 2.51
C ALA A 316 7.74 -1.67 2.21
N VAL A 317 8.37 -1.07 3.22
CA VAL A 317 9.58 -0.24 3.01
C VAL A 317 10.67 -1.03 2.30
N GLN A 318 10.97 -2.23 2.77
CA GLN A 318 11.99 -3.10 2.18
C GLN A 318 11.66 -3.50 0.73
N ALA A 319 10.40 -3.82 0.42
CA ALA A 319 9.95 -4.12 -0.94
C ALA A 319 10.10 -2.90 -1.88
N TYR A 320 9.81 -1.69 -1.39
CA TYR A 320 10.04 -0.46 -2.14
C TYR A 320 11.53 -0.23 -2.46
N LEU A 321 12.42 -0.50 -1.49
CA LEU A 321 13.87 -0.28 -1.63
C LEU A 321 14.58 -1.33 -2.50
N LEU A 322 13.96 -2.48 -2.75
CA LEU A 322 14.60 -3.59 -3.45
C LEU A 322 14.79 -3.27 -4.95
N PRO A 323 16.02 -3.26 -5.48
CA PRO A 323 16.25 -3.02 -6.90
C PRO A 323 15.70 -4.17 -7.75
N ASP A 324 15.06 -3.82 -8.86
CA ASP A 324 14.48 -4.80 -9.78
C ASP A 324 13.53 -5.82 -9.09
N ALA A 325 12.82 -5.41 -8.05
CA ALA A 325 11.92 -6.27 -7.26
C ALA A 325 10.89 -7.02 -8.13
N LEU A 326 10.48 -6.41 -9.24
CA LEU A 326 9.46 -6.92 -10.14
C LEU A 326 9.99 -7.88 -11.23
N ARG A 327 11.28 -8.25 -11.20
CA ARG A 327 11.84 -9.25 -12.11
C ARG A 327 11.71 -10.64 -11.49
N ALA A 328 11.26 -11.63 -12.27
CA ALA A 328 11.10 -13.02 -11.81
C ALA A 328 12.37 -13.59 -11.14
N ARG A 329 13.55 -13.35 -11.75
CA ARG A 329 14.84 -13.75 -11.17
C ARG A 329 15.11 -13.15 -9.79
N THR A 330 14.67 -11.91 -9.57
CA THR A 330 14.84 -11.22 -8.29
C THR A 330 13.89 -11.83 -7.26
N LEU A 331 12.62 -12.07 -7.63
CA LEU A 331 11.64 -12.71 -6.75
C LEU A 331 12.11 -14.10 -6.27
N VAL A 332 12.72 -14.90 -7.16
CA VAL A 332 13.30 -16.21 -6.80
C VAL A 332 14.52 -16.05 -5.87
N ARG A 333 15.41 -15.09 -6.17
CA ARG A 333 16.61 -14.84 -5.36
C ARG A 333 16.28 -14.28 -3.96
N GLU A 334 15.27 -13.44 -3.89
CA GLU A 334 14.77 -12.78 -2.68
C GLU A 334 13.56 -13.53 -2.10
N TRP A 335 13.51 -14.85 -2.25
CA TRP A 335 12.50 -15.71 -1.62
C TRP A 335 12.32 -15.46 -0.11
N PRO A 336 13.35 -15.08 0.70
CA PRO A 336 13.14 -14.77 2.11
C PRO A 336 12.19 -13.59 2.32
N LEU A 337 12.30 -12.55 1.48
CA LEU A 337 11.41 -11.38 1.55
C LEU A 337 9.99 -11.77 1.12
N ALA A 338 9.85 -12.58 0.07
CA ALA A 338 8.55 -13.07 -0.37
C ALA A 338 7.88 -13.92 0.70
N LEU A 339 8.62 -14.85 1.34
CA LEU A 339 8.14 -15.66 2.45
C LEU A 339 7.69 -14.78 3.62
N ALA A 340 8.52 -13.83 4.05
CA ALA A 340 8.18 -12.93 5.15
C ALA A 340 6.94 -12.06 4.83
N ALA A 341 6.81 -11.56 3.60
CA ALA A 341 5.66 -10.77 3.17
C ALA A 341 4.36 -11.60 3.15
N VAL A 342 4.41 -12.82 2.62
CA VAL A 342 3.25 -13.73 2.59
C VAL A 342 2.86 -14.18 4.00
N ALA A 343 3.85 -14.58 4.82
CA ALA A 343 3.62 -15.01 6.19
C ALA A 343 3.05 -13.87 7.05
N SER A 344 3.60 -12.66 6.91
CA SER A 344 3.10 -11.47 7.61
C SER A 344 1.67 -11.11 7.20
N LEU A 345 1.39 -11.08 5.88
CA LEU A 345 0.07 -10.71 5.39
C LEU A 345 -1.00 -11.76 5.70
N GLY A 346 -0.68 -13.05 5.55
CA GLY A 346 -1.59 -14.15 5.90
C GLY A 346 -1.87 -14.20 7.40
N ALA A 347 -0.85 -14.09 8.24
CA ALA A 347 -1.02 -14.04 9.69
C ALA A 347 -1.86 -12.85 10.15
N LEU A 348 -1.65 -11.65 9.57
CA LEU A 348 -2.47 -10.48 9.89
C LEU A 348 -3.97 -10.76 9.72
N GLY A 349 -4.37 -11.41 8.61
CA GLY A 349 -5.77 -11.76 8.38
C GLY A 349 -6.37 -12.71 9.43
N ALA A 350 -5.57 -13.63 9.98
CA ALA A 350 -6.01 -14.58 11.00
C ALA A 350 -5.90 -14.03 12.44
N ILE A 351 -5.00 -13.07 12.69
CA ILE A 351 -4.89 -12.36 13.97
C ILE A 351 -6.02 -11.33 14.07
N ASN A 352 -6.21 -10.52 13.03
CA ASN A 352 -7.26 -9.50 13.00
C ASN A 352 -7.58 -9.20 11.53
N LEU A 353 -8.72 -9.70 11.05
CA LEU A 353 -9.08 -9.63 9.63
C LEU A 353 -9.14 -8.20 9.07
N TRP A 354 -9.36 -7.20 9.94
CA TRP A 354 -9.32 -5.78 9.61
C TRP A 354 -7.93 -5.27 9.19
N ASP A 355 -6.85 -5.94 9.60
CA ASP A 355 -5.47 -5.54 9.29
C ASP A 355 -5.01 -6.04 7.93
N LEU A 356 -5.64 -7.10 7.41
CA LEU A 356 -5.35 -7.68 6.09
C LEU A 356 -5.42 -6.65 4.95
N PRO A 357 -6.51 -5.88 4.76
CA PRO A 357 -6.57 -4.86 3.70
C PRO A 357 -5.52 -3.76 3.90
N ILE A 358 -5.18 -3.41 5.15
CA ILE A 358 -4.21 -2.36 5.47
C ILE A 358 -2.79 -2.82 5.10
N GLY A 359 -2.40 -4.00 5.57
CA GLY A 359 -1.14 -4.64 5.22
C GLY A 359 -0.98 -4.85 3.72
N PHE A 360 -2.06 -5.29 3.05
CA PHE A 360 -2.08 -5.46 1.60
C PHE A 360 -1.87 -4.15 0.85
N VAL A 361 -2.59 -3.07 1.20
CA VAL A 361 -2.45 -1.76 0.57
C VAL A 361 -1.04 -1.21 0.74
N MET A 362 -0.41 -1.39 1.92
CA MET A 362 0.98 -0.97 2.13
C MET A 362 1.96 -1.73 1.23
N LEU A 363 1.89 -3.07 1.19
CA LEU A 363 2.77 -3.89 0.34
C LEU A 363 2.52 -3.63 -1.16
N ALA A 364 1.25 -3.54 -1.56
CA ALA A 364 0.88 -3.26 -2.94
C ALA A 364 1.33 -1.87 -3.37
N GLY A 365 1.09 -0.85 -2.54
CA GLY A 365 1.56 0.52 -2.76
C GLY A 365 3.08 0.58 -2.89
N ALA A 366 3.82 -0.15 -2.05
CA ALA A 366 5.28 -0.23 -2.14
C ALA A 366 5.76 -0.87 -3.44
N LEU A 367 5.13 -1.95 -3.92
CA LEU A 367 5.45 -2.59 -5.21
C LEU A 367 5.14 -1.67 -6.40
N MET A 368 4.04 -0.90 -6.32
CA MET A 368 3.70 0.12 -7.34
C MET A 368 4.72 1.26 -7.36
N LEU A 369 5.10 1.77 -6.19
CA LEU A 369 6.12 2.82 -6.07
C LEU A 369 7.51 2.31 -6.47
N ASN A 370 7.83 1.04 -6.24
CA ASN A 370 9.05 0.41 -6.75
C ASN A 370 9.08 0.40 -8.28
N ALA A 371 7.93 0.15 -8.91
CA ALA A 371 7.78 0.20 -10.36
C ALA A 371 8.11 1.59 -10.90
N ALA A 372 7.55 2.64 -10.27
CA ALA A 372 7.81 4.05 -10.61
C ALA A 372 9.27 4.45 -10.37
N ARG A 373 9.87 3.97 -9.27
CA ARG A 373 11.27 4.27 -8.89
C ARG A 373 12.30 3.78 -9.90
N HIS A 374 12.03 2.69 -10.60
CA HIS A 374 12.99 2.06 -11.50
C HIS A 374 12.51 2.12 -12.96
N GLU A 375 11.67 3.10 -13.28
CA GLU A 375 11.12 3.33 -14.60
C GLU A 375 12.20 3.88 -15.56
N ARG A 376 12.85 3.02 -16.36
CA ARG A 376 13.90 3.46 -17.31
C ARG A 376 13.30 3.95 -18.64
N THR A 377 13.92 4.96 -19.25
CA THR A 377 13.50 5.51 -20.56
C THR A 377 13.83 4.55 -21.68
N MET A 378 12.82 4.12 -22.44
CA MET A 378 13.02 3.27 -23.63
C MET A 378 13.29 4.09 -24.89
N ARG A 379 12.97 5.40 -24.84
CA ARG A 379 12.83 6.28 -26.01
C ARG A 379 11.90 5.69 -27.07
N PHE A 380 10.79 5.09 -26.64
CA PHE A 380 9.77 4.57 -27.52
C PHE A 380 9.23 5.70 -28.41
N GLY A 381 9.13 5.46 -29.73
CA GLY A 381 8.79 6.50 -30.69
C GLY A 381 10.01 7.26 -31.23
N ALA A 382 11.23 6.78 -30.98
CA ALA A 382 12.44 7.38 -31.56
C ALA A 382 12.50 7.23 -33.08
N ALA A 383 11.90 6.16 -33.59
CA ALA A 383 11.68 5.94 -35.01
C ALA A 383 10.30 5.30 -35.20
N VAL A 384 9.62 5.63 -36.31
CA VAL A 384 8.30 5.11 -36.63
C VAL A 384 8.22 4.84 -38.13
N ALA A 385 7.60 3.72 -38.52
CA ALA A 385 7.26 3.39 -39.90
C ALA A 385 5.85 2.79 -39.93
N MET A 386 5.13 2.92 -41.05
CA MET A 386 3.79 2.34 -41.19
C MET A 386 3.48 1.95 -42.64
N SER A 387 2.62 0.95 -42.78
CA SER A 387 2.03 0.52 -44.05
C SER A 387 0.84 -0.40 -43.78
N GLY A 388 -0.24 -0.27 -44.55
CA GLY A 388 -1.37 -1.20 -44.56
C GLY A 388 -2.05 -1.36 -43.19
N GLY A 389 -2.17 -0.27 -42.42
CA GLY A 389 -2.74 -0.30 -41.07
C GLY A 389 -1.87 -0.99 -40.00
N THR A 390 -0.59 -1.23 -40.29
CA THR A 390 0.41 -1.72 -39.33
C THR A 390 1.44 -0.62 -39.09
N ALA A 391 1.80 -0.38 -37.82
CA ALA A 391 2.77 0.61 -37.39
C ALA A 391 3.89 -0.07 -36.61
N ILE A 392 5.13 0.28 -36.94
CA ILE A 392 6.35 -0.22 -36.32
C ILE A 392 7.02 0.94 -35.58
N VAL A 393 7.34 0.73 -34.31
CA VAL A 393 7.86 1.76 -33.42
C VAL A 393 9.15 1.31 -32.76
N GLY A 394 10.22 2.08 -32.94
CA GLY A 394 11.52 1.85 -32.35
C GLY A 394 11.66 2.38 -30.92
N ALA A 395 12.41 1.65 -30.09
CA ALA A 395 12.71 1.96 -28.70
C ALA A 395 14.18 1.60 -28.38
N PRO A 396 15.15 2.43 -28.80
CA PRO A 396 16.58 2.10 -28.79
C PRO A 396 17.20 1.85 -27.41
N HIS A 397 16.50 2.19 -26.31
CA HIS A 397 16.99 2.04 -24.94
C HIS A 397 16.09 1.14 -24.09
N ASP A 398 15.45 0.14 -24.68
CA ASP A 398 14.62 -0.82 -23.93
C ASP A 398 15.45 -1.55 -22.85
N PRO A 399 15.18 -1.32 -21.55
CA PRO A 399 15.98 -1.82 -20.43
C PRO A 399 15.84 -3.33 -20.18
N ASP A 400 14.88 -3.98 -20.84
CA ASP A 400 14.57 -5.39 -20.69
C ASP A 400 14.93 -6.22 -21.92
N ALA A 401 15.64 -5.61 -22.87
CA ALA A 401 16.41 -6.34 -23.86
C ALA A 401 17.78 -6.71 -23.26
N ALA A 402 18.04 -8.01 -23.21
CA ALA A 402 19.22 -8.59 -22.59
C ALA A 402 20.34 -8.81 -23.63
N PRO A 403 21.63 -8.53 -23.28
CA PRO A 403 22.12 -7.37 -22.57
C PRO A 403 22.70 -6.35 -23.56
N ALA A 404 22.03 -5.20 -23.68
CA ALA A 404 22.40 -4.02 -24.49
C ALA A 404 21.83 -3.95 -25.92
N GLY A 405 20.50 -3.99 -26.05
CA GLY A 405 19.85 -3.51 -27.26
C GLY A 405 18.51 -2.86 -26.99
N GLY A 406 18.05 -2.01 -27.89
CA GLY A 406 16.67 -1.52 -27.83
C GLY A 406 15.66 -2.60 -28.22
N SER A 407 14.45 -2.19 -28.56
CA SER A 407 13.42 -3.07 -29.09
C SER A 407 12.61 -2.37 -30.17
N VAL A 408 11.93 -3.16 -30.98
CA VAL A 408 10.98 -2.67 -31.99
C VAL A 408 9.62 -3.27 -31.70
N PHE A 409 8.58 -2.45 -31.69
CA PHE A 409 7.22 -2.87 -31.37
C PHE A 409 6.33 -2.76 -32.60
N VAL A 410 5.57 -3.82 -32.86
CA VAL A 410 4.63 -3.88 -33.99
C VAL A 410 3.21 -3.72 -33.46
N TYR A 411 2.46 -2.79 -34.04
CA TYR A 411 1.06 -2.51 -33.75
C TYR A 411 0.21 -2.68 -35.00
N VAL A 412 -0.95 -3.30 -34.85
CA VAL A 412 -1.91 -3.50 -35.95
C VAL A 412 -3.21 -2.81 -35.59
N ARG A 413 -3.81 -2.12 -36.56
CA ARG A 413 -5.12 -1.48 -36.44
C ARG A 413 -6.22 -2.55 -36.38
N GLY A 414 -6.92 -2.64 -35.25
CA GLY A 414 -8.16 -3.41 -35.11
C GLY A 414 -9.40 -2.54 -35.36
N PRO A 415 -10.61 -3.11 -35.31
CA PRO A 415 -11.86 -2.42 -35.69
C PRO A 415 -12.20 -1.20 -34.83
N LYS A 416 -11.68 -1.12 -33.59
CA LYS A 416 -11.90 0.02 -32.68
C LYS A 416 -10.63 0.56 -32.01
N ARG A 417 -9.49 -0.13 -32.13
CA ARG A 417 -8.23 0.23 -31.44
C ARG A 417 -7.00 -0.40 -32.09
N TRP A 418 -5.86 0.27 -31.97
CA TRP A 418 -4.55 -0.32 -32.24
C TRP A 418 -4.17 -1.32 -31.14
N ARG A 419 -3.61 -2.47 -31.51
CA ARG A 419 -3.14 -3.51 -30.57
C ARG A 419 -1.69 -3.88 -30.89
N ARG A 420 -0.86 -4.04 -29.85
CA ARG A 420 0.49 -4.58 -29.99
C ARG A 420 0.42 -6.04 -30.45
N GLU A 421 0.96 -6.32 -31.63
CA GLU A 421 1.09 -7.66 -32.19
C GLU A 421 2.37 -8.34 -31.72
N ALA A 422 3.51 -7.63 -31.72
CA ALA A 422 4.81 -8.20 -31.37
C ALA A 422 5.77 -7.19 -30.70
N ARG A 423 6.78 -7.71 -29.98
CA ARG A 423 8.01 -7.02 -29.57
C ARG A 423 9.18 -7.79 -30.17
N LEU A 424 9.92 -7.15 -31.06
CA LEU A 424 11.07 -7.69 -31.78
C LEU A 424 12.35 -7.26 -31.07
N GLY A 425 13.29 -8.18 -30.95
CA GLY A 425 14.64 -7.92 -30.43
C GLY A 425 15.67 -8.69 -31.25
N PRO A 426 16.94 -8.28 -31.21
CA PRO A 426 18.02 -8.94 -31.94
C PRO A 426 18.27 -10.34 -31.37
N ALA A 427 18.51 -11.32 -32.25
CA ALA A 427 18.88 -12.68 -31.86
C ALA A 427 20.30 -12.77 -31.24
N ASP A 428 21.22 -11.85 -31.59
CA ASP A 428 22.56 -11.77 -31.01
C ASP A 428 22.69 -10.56 -30.07
N PRO A 429 22.90 -10.76 -28.77
CA PRO A 429 22.65 -9.69 -27.82
C PRO A 429 23.84 -8.75 -27.57
N HIS A 430 25.03 -9.02 -28.12
CA HIS A 430 26.22 -8.16 -27.99
C HIS A 430 26.41 -7.15 -29.13
N ALA A 431 25.68 -7.27 -30.25
CA ALA A 431 25.73 -6.33 -31.38
C ALA A 431 24.44 -5.49 -31.54
N GLY A 432 23.58 -5.48 -30.52
CA GLY A 432 22.27 -4.85 -30.55
C GLY A 432 22.22 -3.40 -30.05
N ALA A 433 23.36 -2.76 -29.75
CA ALA A 433 23.39 -1.45 -29.11
C ALA A 433 22.60 -0.41 -29.93
N ALA A 434 21.64 0.25 -29.29
CA ALA A 434 20.67 1.16 -29.92
C ALA A 434 19.75 0.51 -31.00
N PHE A 435 19.49 -0.80 -30.94
CA PHE A 435 18.55 -1.49 -31.82
C PHE A 435 17.16 -0.83 -31.84
N GLY A 436 16.65 -0.53 -33.04
CA GLY A 436 15.41 0.22 -33.20
C GLY A 436 15.61 1.75 -33.15
N ALA A 437 16.85 2.24 -33.28
CA ALA A 437 17.12 3.67 -33.49
C ALA A 437 16.59 4.16 -34.84
N SER A 438 16.50 3.28 -35.84
CA SER A 438 15.88 3.51 -37.13
C SER A 438 15.00 2.30 -37.48
N VAL A 439 13.86 2.53 -38.13
CA VAL A 439 12.95 1.47 -38.57
C VAL A 439 12.39 1.79 -39.95
N ALA A 440 12.17 0.76 -40.77
CA ALA A 440 11.46 0.85 -42.05
C ALA A 440 10.55 -0.36 -42.24
N PHE A 441 9.43 -0.18 -42.95
CA PHE A 441 8.42 -1.20 -43.15
C PHE A 441 7.71 -1.04 -44.49
N ASP A 442 7.62 -2.11 -45.29
CA ASP A 442 6.95 -2.10 -46.60
C ASP A 442 5.57 -2.78 -46.60
N GLY A 443 5.09 -3.25 -45.45
CA GLY A 443 3.87 -4.06 -45.34
C GLY A 443 4.15 -5.54 -45.06
N THR A 444 5.34 -6.04 -45.40
CA THR A 444 5.74 -7.45 -45.25
C THR A 444 7.05 -7.64 -44.48
N LEU A 445 8.04 -6.78 -44.74
CA LEU A 445 9.38 -6.81 -44.15
C LEU A 445 9.56 -5.61 -43.22
N ALA A 446 9.97 -5.88 -41.99
CA ALA A 446 10.37 -4.87 -41.03
C ALA A 446 11.89 -4.87 -40.89
N VAL A 447 12.51 -3.69 -41.03
CA VAL A 447 13.96 -3.52 -40.94
C VAL A 447 14.26 -2.60 -39.77
N ALA A 448 15.18 -3.01 -38.90
CA ALA A 448 15.57 -2.27 -37.71
C ALA A 448 17.08 -2.08 -37.63
N GLY A 449 17.53 -0.82 -37.51
CA GLY A 449 18.95 -0.49 -37.36
C GLY A 449 19.42 -0.47 -35.91
N ALA A 450 20.68 -0.87 -35.71
CA ALA A 450 21.42 -0.79 -34.45
C ALA A 450 22.78 -0.11 -34.72
N PRO A 451 22.81 1.22 -34.92
CA PRO A 451 24.00 1.93 -35.40
C PRO A 451 25.22 1.77 -34.49
N SER A 452 25.03 1.77 -33.17
CA SER A 452 26.12 1.56 -32.21
C SER A 452 26.65 0.13 -32.21
N GLY A 453 25.85 -0.83 -32.69
CA GLY A 453 26.27 -2.22 -32.90
C GLY A 453 26.75 -2.52 -34.33
N GLY A 454 26.64 -1.55 -35.25
CA GLY A 454 27.05 -1.70 -36.65
C GLY A 454 26.25 -2.75 -37.42
N ALA A 455 24.95 -2.88 -37.16
CA ALA A 455 24.11 -3.91 -37.76
C ALA A 455 22.68 -3.44 -38.08
N VAL A 456 22.05 -4.16 -39.01
CA VAL A 456 20.64 -4.05 -39.37
C VAL A 456 20.00 -5.44 -39.32
N TYR A 457 18.80 -5.52 -38.76
CA TYR A 457 18.07 -6.76 -38.56
C TYR A 457 16.81 -6.76 -39.38
N VAL A 458 16.54 -7.87 -40.05
CA VAL A 458 15.41 -8.01 -40.97
C VAL A 458 14.42 -9.01 -40.38
N PHE A 459 13.17 -8.60 -40.25
CA PHE A 459 12.08 -9.41 -39.71
C PHE A 459 10.96 -9.54 -40.72
N ARG A 460 10.25 -10.67 -40.66
CA ARG A 460 9.07 -10.92 -41.48
C ARG A 460 7.90 -11.40 -40.66
N ARG A 461 6.72 -10.99 -41.10
CA ARG A 461 5.44 -11.50 -40.60
C ARG A 461 5.10 -12.82 -41.31
N ALA A 462 5.01 -13.91 -40.55
CA ALA A 462 4.49 -15.21 -41.01
C ALA A 462 3.21 -15.59 -40.25
N ASN A 463 2.55 -16.68 -40.66
CA ASN A 463 1.33 -17.18 -40.02
C ASN A 463 1.49 -17.46 -38.51
N ALA A 464 2.70 -17.86 -38.08
CA ALA A 464 3.03 -18.10 -36.66
C ALA A 464 3.52 -16.86 -35.90
N GLY A 465 3.53 -15.68 -36.53
CA GLY A 465 4.01 -14.42 -35.97
C GLY A 465 5.28 -13.90 -36.64
N TRP A 466 5.96 -12.97 -35.95
CA TRP A 466 7.17 -12.32 -36.43
C TRP A 466 8.43 -13.11 -36.09
N HIS A 467 9.33 -13.29 -37.06
CA HIS A 467 10.63 -13.93 -36.86
C HIS A 467 11.73 -13.15 -37.56
N GLN A 468 12.96 -13.23 -37.04
CA GLN A 468 14.13 -12.62 -37.65
C GLN A 468 14.59 -13.48 -38.83
N LEU A 469 14.67 -12.90 -40.02
CA LEU A 469 15.16 -13.57 -41.23
C LEU A 469 16.68 -13.58 -41.28
N THR A 470 17.32 -12.44 -41.02
CA THR A 470 18.77 -12.30 -41.11
C THR A 470 19.28 -11.08 -40.32
N THR A 471 20.59 -11.04 -40.11
CA THR A 471 21.34 -9.88 -39.63
C THR A 471 22.34 -9.46 -40.70
N ILE A 472 22.26 -8.20 -41.14
CA ILE A 472 23.22 -7.57 -42.05
C ILE A 472 24.20 -6.76 -41.21
N ARG A 473 25.50 -7.04 -41.31
CA ARG A 473 26.56 -6.32 -40.58
C ARG A 473 27.28 -5.33 -41.48
N ALA A 474 27.84 -4.29 -40.85
CA ALA A 474 28.65 -3.29 -41.52
C ALA A 474 29.78 -3.92 -42.36
N PRO A 475 29.81 -3.73 -43.69
CA PRO A 475 30.94 -4.13 -44.51
C PRO A 475 32.16 -3.26 -44.16
N GLY A 476 33.35 -3.87 -44.08
CA GLY A 476 34.62 -3.15 -43.89
C GLY A 476 34.73 -2.30 -42.62
N GLY A 477 33.89 -2.52 -41.60
CA GLY A 477 33.89 -1.72 -40.36
C GLY A 477 33.22 -0.35 -40.46
N ALA A 478 32.29 -0.16 -41.41
CA ALA A 478 31.55 1.08 -41.57
C ALA A 478 30.91 1.58 -40.25
N LEU A 479 31.24 2.82 -39.86
CA LEU A 479 30.74 3.44 -38.63
C LEU A 479 29.27 3.85 -38.77
N ASP A 480 28.52 3.77 -37.66
CA ASP A 480 27.09 4.10 -37.59
C ASP A 480 26.21 3.35 -38.61
N PHE A 481 26.63 2.16 -39.05
CA PHE A 481 25.88 1.33 -39.99
C PHE A 481 24.50 0.96 -39.42
N GLY A 482 23.43 1.39 -40.10
CA GLY A 482 22.06 1.26 -39.60
C GLY A 482 21.51 2.54 -38.96
N ARG A 483 22.20 3.68 -39.07
CA ARG A 483 21.69 4.97 -38.57
C ARG A 483 20.41 5.43 -39.26
N SER A 484 20.22 5.05 -40.51
CA SER A 484 18.99 5.22 -41.28
C SER A 484 18.75 3.98 -42.14
N VAL A 485 17.49 3.61 -42.32
CA VAL A 485 17.11 2.41 -43.09
C VAL A 485 15.88 2.73 -43.96
N ALA A 486 15.82 2.15 -45.15
CA ALA A 486 14.63 2.15 -46.00
C ALA A 486 14.44 0.77 -46.63
N VAL A 487 13.19 0.38 -46.87
CA VAL A 487 12.82 -0.92 -47.46
C VAL A 487 11.69 -0.72 -48.46
N GLY A 488 11.78 -1.41 -49.59
CA GLY A 488 10.79 -1.34 -50.67
C GLY A 488 11.35 -1.95 -51.95
N ASP A 489 10.47 -2.39 -52.86
CA ASP A 489 10.85 -2.92 -54.19
C ASP A 489 11.91 -4.05 -54.16
N GLY A 490 11.86 -4.89 -53.12
CA GLY A 490 12.80 -6.00 -52.90
C GLY A 490 14.21 -5.57 -52.49
N LEU A 491 14.36 -4.33 -51.98
CA LEU A 491 15.63 -3.75 -51.57
C LEU A 491 15.62 -3.35 -50.10
N ILE A 492 16.79 -3.43 -49.48
CA ILE A 492 17.08 -2.82 -48.18
C ILE A 492 18.20 -1.82 -48.38
N VAL A 493 17.96 -0.58 -48.01
CA VAL A 493 18.95 0.49 -48.06
C VAL A 493 19.37 0.82 -46.64
N VAL A 494 20.67 0.82 -46.40
CA VAL A 494 21.26 1.09 -45.08
C VAL A 494 22.20 2.27 -45.18
N GLY A 495 21.90 3.33 -44.43
CA GLY A 495 22.80 4.45 -44.24
C GLY A 495 23.87 4.14 -43.20
N ALA A 496 25.09 4.59 -43.48
CA ALA A 496 26.22 4.61 -42.56
C ALA A 496 26.89 5.99 -42.62
N ARG A 497 27.95 6.20 -41.85
CA ARG A 497 28.80 7.39 -42.00
C ARG A 497 29.54 7.30 -43.34
N ARG A 498 29.45 8.33 -44.18
CA ARG A 498 30.11 8.48 -45.51
C ARG A 498 29.66 7.56 -46.64
N ALA A 499 28.70 6.66 -46.40
CA ALA A 499 28.25 5.71 -47.42
C ALA A 499 26.80 5.25 -47.20
N VAL A 500 26.18 4.77 -48.28
CA VAL A 500 24.90 4.08 -48.27
C VAL A 500 25.07 2.73 -48.97
N TYR A 501 24.55 1.69 -48.36
CA TYR A 501 24.63 0.32 -48.85
C TYR A 501 23.27 -0.16 -49.30
N VAL A 502 23.17 -0.65 -50.53
CA VAL A 502 21.93 -1.18 -51.10
C VAL A 502 22.05 -2.68 -51.21
N TYR A 503 21.21 -3.39 -50.48
CA TYR A 503 21.11 -4.83 -50.50
C TYR A 503 19.94 -5.25 -51.39
N ALA A 504 20.21 -6.16 -52.31
CA ALA A 504 19.21 -6.83 -53.13
C ALA A 504 19.20 -8.30 -52.74
N GLY A 505 18.03 -8.85 -52.48
CA GLY A 505 17.94 -10.19 -51.94
C GLY A 505 16.55 -10.79 -52.01
N SER A 506 16.52 -12.10 -51.79
CA SER A 506 15.29 -12.84 -51.52
C SER A 506 15.33 -13.35 -50.08
N GLU A 507 14.26 -14.01 -49.66
CA GLU A 507 14.00 -14.42 -48.27
C GLU A 507 15.10 -15.27 -47.61
N ARG A 508 16.02 -15.86 -48.40
CA ARG A 508 17.12 -16.72 -47.92
C ARG A 508 18.49 -16.04 -47.84
N ALA A 509 18.71 -14.93 -48.57
CA ALA A 509 19.99 -14.23 -48.59
C ALA A 509 19.87 -12.79 -49.13
N TRP A 510 20.46 -11.85 -48.40
CA TRP A 510 20.60 -10.45 -48.80
C TRP A 510 22.05 -10.20 -49.22
N ALA A 511 22.28 -9.92 -50.50
CA ALA A 511 23.59 -9.62 -51.03
C ALA A 511 23.78 -8.11 -51.19
N LEU A 512 24.98 -7.62 -50.91
CA LEU A 512 25.33 -6.23 -51.17
C LEU A 512 25.33 -6.01 -52.69
N GLY A 513 24.36 -5.25 -53.18
CA GLY A 513 24.22 -4.92 -54.60
C GLY A 513 24.99 -3.67 -54.99
N ALA A 514 25.03 -2.66 -54.13
CA ALA A 514 25.77 -1.43 -54.38
C ALA A 514 26.25 -0.78 -53.08
N GLU A 515 27.45 -0.20 -53.14
CA GLU A 515 27.94 0.78 -52.19
C GLU A 515 27.97 2.13 -52.90
N ILE A 516 27.29 3.12 -52.30
CA ILE A 516 27.14 4.45 -52.85
C ILE A 516 27.83 5.42 -51.88
N ALA A 517 28.83 6.14 -52.37
CA ALA A 517 29.54 7.18 -51.64
C ALA A 517 29.41 8.52 -52.38
N PRO A 518 29.46 9.65 -51.67
CA PRO A 518 29.44 10.97 -52.30
C PRO A 518 30.74 11.21 -53.07
N ARG A 519 30.71 12.09 -54.08
CA ARG A 519 31.92 12.48 -54.83
C ARG A 519 32.97 13.17 -53.95
N ALA A 520 32.50 13.97 -52.99
CA ALA A 520 33.33 14.59 -51.96
C ALA A 520 33.01 13.93 -50.62
N ALA A 521 34.03 13.51 -49.87
CA ALA A 521 33.83 12.83 -48.61
C ALA A 521 33.13 13.75 -47.58
N SER A 522 32.01 13.30 -47.05
CA SER A 522 31.26 13.97 -45.98
C SER A 522 30.78 12.91 -44.98
N ASP A 523 30.97 13.18 -43.69
CA ASP A 523 30.49 12.32 -42.60
C ASP A 523 28.95 12.35 -42.50
N GLY A 524 28.33 13.41 -43.02
CA GLY A 524 26.88 13.58 -43.13
C GLY A 524 26.21 12.65 -44.14
N PHE A 525 26.92 12.16 -45.16
CA PHE A 525 26.31 11.34 -46.21
C PHE A 525 25.74 10.04 -45.65
N GLY A 526 24.47 9.75 -45.92
CA GLY A 526 23.76 8.59 -45.38
C GLY A 526 23.05 8.84 -44.04
N SER A 527 22.91 10.11 -43.61
CA SER A 527 22.22 10.48 -42.35
C SER A 527 20.75 10.13 -42.39
N ALA A 528 20.13 10.28 -43.56
CA ALA A 528 18.77 9.88 -43.84
C ALA A 528 18.71 9.24 -45.23
N VAL A 529 17.90 8.20 -45.38
CA VAL A 529 17.69 7.50 -46.65
C VAL A 529 16.19 7.30 -46.87
N ALA A 530 15.73 7.44 -48.11
CA ALA A 530 14.36 7.15 -48.49
C ALA A 530 14.30 6.51 -49.88
N LEU A 531 13.40 5.55 -50.07
CA LEU A 531 13.27 4.76 -51.29
C LEU A 531 11.81 4.75 -51.76
N ALA A 532 11.58 5.06 -53.04
CA ALA A 532 10.30 4.84 -53.70
C ALA A 532 10.52 4.45 -55.17
N GLY A 533 10.11 3.23 -55.55
CA GLY A 533 10.24 2.73 -56.91
C GLY A 533 11.70 2.68 -57.36
N ARG A 534 12.03 3.52 -58.33
CA ARG A 534 13.39 3.63 -58.90
C ARG A 534 14.22 4.76 -58.29
N THR A 535 13.69 5.49 -57.32
CA THR A 535 14.31 6.69 -56.77
C THR A 535 14.83 6.41 -55.36
N LEU A 536 16.14 6.58 -55.17
CA LEU A 536 16.79 6.57 -53.86
C LEU A 536 17.23 8.00 -53.54
N VAL A 537 16.86 8.49 -52.36
CA VAL A 537 17.22 9.80 -51.86
C VAL A 537 18.13 9.62 -50.65
N VAL A 538 19.27 10.32 -50.64
CA VAL A 538 20.26 10.26 -49.57
C VAL A 538 20.54 11.67 -49.07
N GLY A 539 20.38 11.87 -47.77
CA GLY A 539 20.71 13.11 -47.10
C GLY A 539 22.19 13.21 -46.71
N ASP A 540 22.75 14.40 -46.89
CA ASP A 540 24.11 14.78 -46.48
C ASP A 540 24.11 16.16 -45.80
N PRO A 541 23.59 16.26 -44.55
CA PRO A 541 23.43 17.53 -43.85
C PRO A 541 24.74 18.20 -43.44
N GLU A 542 25.87 17.48 -43.45
CA GLU A 542 27.17 18.02 -43.02
C GLU A 542 28.03 18.53 -44.19
N ALA A 543 27.60 18.32 -45.44
CA ALA A 543 28.27 18.86 -46.62
C ALA A 543 27.95 20.34 -46.84
N ASP A 544 28.89 21.24 -46.63
CA ASP A 544 28.72 22.71 -46.75
C ASP A 544 27.53 23.25 -45.93
N THR A 545 26.43 23.63 -46.59
CA THR A 545 25.15 24.05 -45.97
C THR A 545 24.14 22.90 -45.86
N GLY A 546 24.51 21.69 -46.27
CA GLY A 546 23.71 20.49 -46.40
C GLY A 546 23.28 20.21 -47.83
N ARG A 547 23.27 18.93 -48.24
CA ARG A 547 22.91 18.45 -49.59
C ARG A 547 21.96 17.26 -49.54
N VAL A 548 21.23 17.03 -50.63
CA VAL A 548 20.44 15.83 -50.86
C VAL A 548 20.78 15.23 -52.22
N HIS A 549 21.20 13.98 -52.24
CA HIS A 549 21.59 13.27 -53.45
C HIS A 549 20.46 12.35 -53.90
N VAL A 550 20.10 12.43 -55.18
CA VAL A 550 19.04 11.61 -55.78
C VAL A 550 19.65 10.65 -56.78
N PHE A 551 19.44 9.37 -56.58
CA PHE A 551 19.90 8.29 -57.44
C PHE A 551 18.72 7.61 -58.12
N THR A 552 18.88 7.31 -59.40
CA THR A 552 17.90 6.54 -60.18
C THR A 552 18.44 5.14 -60.44
N ARG A 553 17.62 4.13 -60.14
CA ARG A 553 17.90 2.72 -60.40
C ARG A 553 17.90 2.46 -61.90
N ARG A 554 18.98 1.88 -62.44
CA ARG A 554 19.10 1.43 -63.84
C ARG A 554 18.98 -0.09 -63.98
N GLY A 555 19.38 -0.83 -62.96
CA GLY A 555 19.26 -2.30 -62.86
C GLY A 555 19.22 -2.77 -61.41
N ALA A 556 19.28 -4.09 -61.16
CA ALA A 556 19.14 -4.64 -59.80
C ALA A 556 20.16 -4.06 -58.79
N SER A 557 21.38 -3.79 -59.28
CA SER A 557 22.55 -3.35 -58.50
C SER A 557 23.20 -2.07 -59.05
N SER A 558 22.57 -1.40 -60.03
CA SER A 558 23.15 -0.22 -60.70
C SER A 558 22.35 1.04 -60.38
N TRP A 559 23.01 1.96 -59.70
CA TRP A 559 22.47 3.26 -59.29
C TRP A 559 23.28 4.38 -59.93
N THR A 560 22.60 5.26 -60.67
CA THR A 560 23.24 6.43 -61.28
C THR A 560 22.78 7.70 -60.57
N PRO A 561 23.70 8.61 -60.20
CA PRO A 561 23.32 9.92 -59.68
C PRO A 561 22.48 10.64 -60.75
N SER A 562 21.31 11.12 -60.34
CA SER A 562 20.33 11.77 -61.21
C SER A 562 20.13 13.24 -60.89
N ALA A 563 20.30 13.64 -59.63
CA ALA A 563 20.31 15.04 -59.22
C ALA A 563 21.08 15.20 -57.91
N GLU A 564 21.57 16.41 -57.68
CA GLU A 564 22.06 16.88 -56.40
C GLU A 564 21.28 18.15 -56.07
N LEU A 565 20.55 18.11 -54.95
CA LEU A 565 19.69 19.18 -54.51
C LEU A 565 20.42 19.95 -53.41
N THR A 566 20.32 21.27 -53.48
CA THR A 566 20.79 22.19 -52.45
C THR A 566 19.60 22.98 -51.94
N GLY A 567 19.69 23.44 -50.69
CA GLY A 567 18.63 24.23 -50.05
C GLY A 567 19.19 25.50 -49.44
N PRO A 568 18.35 26.54 -49.23
CA PRO A 568 18.79 27.82 -48.67
C PRO A 568 19.06 27.77 -47.15
N ALA A 569 18.86 26.63 -46.49
CA ALA A 569 18.93 26.47 -45.03
C ALA A 569 20.03 25.47 -44.64
N ARG A 570 20.67 25.70 -43.47
CA ARG A 570 21.74 24.84 -42.93
C ARG A 570 21.21 23.44 -42.60
N ALA A 571 22.12 22.45 -42.57
CA ALA A 571 21.79 21.05 -42.29
C ALA A 571 20.70 20.49 -43.24
N PHE A 572 20.61 21.01 -44.46
CA PHE A 572 19.70 20.51 -45.48
C PHE A 572 20.00 19.04 -45.80
N GLY A 573 18.98 18.19 -45.77
CA GLY A 573 19.12 16.74 -45.92
C GLY A 573 19.23 15.97 -44.61
N ARG A 574 19.03 16.61 -43.45
CA ARG A 574 19.01 15.92 -42.14
C ARG A 574 17.89 14.89 -41.98
N ALA A 575 16.82 15.04 -42.75
CA ALA A 575 15.73 14.09 -42.88
C ALA A 575 15.24 14.12 -44.32
N VAL A 576 14.90 12.97 -44.91
CA VAL A 576 14.41 12.88 -46.28
C VAL A 576 13.22 11.93 -46.36
N SER A 577 12.29 12.22 -47.27
CA SER A 577 11.17 11.35 -47.63
C SER A 577 10.88 11.50 -49.11
N VAL A 578 10.47 10.41 -49.75
CA VAL A 578 10.16 10.39 -51.20
C VAL A 578 8.81 9.70 -51.43
N SER A 579 8.01 10.29 -52.32
CA SER A 579 6.79 9.73 -52.89
C SER A 579 6.88 9.86 -54.40
N ASP A 580 6.08 9.13 -55.18
CA ASP A 580 6.17 9.16 -56.64
C ASP A 580 6.09 10.60 -57.18
N GLY A 581 7.19 11.07 -57.78
CA GLY A 581 7.36 12.44 -58.29
C GLY A 581 7.68 13.54 -57.27
N LEU A 582 7.79 13.26 -55.97
CA LEU A 582 7.98 14.26 -54.91
C LEU A 582 9.08 13.88 -53.91
N ILE A 583 9.91 14.85 -53.54
CA ILE A 583 10.93 14.72 -52.49
C ILE A 583 10.68 15.79 -51.43
N ALA A 584 10.66 15.41 -50.17
CA ALA A 584 10.71 16.32 -49.04
C ALA A 584 12.04 16.16 -48.31
N ALA A 585 12.70 17.27 -48.03
CA ALA A 585 13.97 17.29 -47.31
C ALA A 585 13.94 18.32 -46.18
N GLY A 586 14.25 17.87 -44.97
CA GLY A 586 14.36 18.72 -43.80
C GLY A 586 15.68 19.48 -43.75
N ALA A 587 15.67 20.66 -43.15
CA ALA A 587 16.82 21.50 -42.84
C ALA A 587 16.64 22.12 -41.45
N GLU A 588 17.60 22.92 -40.99
CA GLU A 588 17.43 23.75 -39.79
C GLU A 588 16.39 24.85 -40.04
N ALA A 589 15.31 24.85 -39.25
CA ALA A 589 14.19 25.78 -39.34
C ALA A 589 13.46 25.83 -40.71
N ALA A 590 13.59 24.78 -41.54
CA ALA A 590 12.90 24.68 -42.83
C ALA A 590 12.67 23.23 -43.28
N ALA A 591 11.71 23.02 -44.18
CA ALA A 591 11.57 21.80 -44.97
C ALA A 591 11.31 22.19 -46.42
N ILE A 592 12.04 21.61 -47.37
CA ILE A 592 11.95 21.98 -48.79
C ILE A 592 11.34 20.81 -49.56
N VAL A 593 10.42 21.14 -50.47
CA VAL A 593 9.74 20.18 -51.34
C VAL A 593 10.22 20.35 -52.77
N PHE A 594 10.58 19.25 -53.41
CA PHE A 594 10.96 19.18 -54.82
C PHE A 594 9.96 18.31 -55.57
N GLU A 595 9.59 18.74 -56.77
CA GLU A 595 8.76 17.96 -57.68
C GLU A 595 9.54 17.66 -58.95
N ARG A 596 9.32 16.45 -59.46
CA ARG A 596 9.96 15.98 -60.67
C ARG A 596 9.35 16.66 -61.89
N SER A 597 10.15 17.46 -62.59
CA SER A 597 9.80 18.03 -63.89
C SER A 597 10.70 17.42 -64.96
N GLY A 598 10.16 16.44 -65.70
CA GLY A 598 10.89 15.65 -66.69
C GLY A 598 12.03 14.81 -66.06
N ARG A 599 13.28 15.13 -66.44
CA ARG A 599 14.51 14.52 -65.88
C ARG A 599 15.13 15.32 -64.73
N SER A 600 14.60 16.50 -64.42
CA SER A 600 15.10 17.38 -63.36
C SER A 600 14.15 17.41 -62.16
N TRP A 601 14.67 17.84 -61.02
CA TRP A 601 13.90 18.13 -59.81
C TRP A 601 13.88 19.63 -59.61
N GLN A 602 12.69 20.20 -59.45
CA GLN A 602 12.48 21.63 -59.27
C GLN A 602 11.97 21.89 -57.86
N GLU A 603 12.57 22.86 -57.16
CA GLU A 603 12.07 23.34 -55.87
C GLU A 603 10.65 23.89 -56.05
N GLN A 604 9.69 23.32 -55.33
CA GLN A 604 8.29 23.76 -55.35
C GLN A 604 7.98 24.69 -54.19
N ALA A 605 8.50 24.37 -53.00
CA ALA A 605 8.16 25.12 -51.79
C ALA A 605 9.26 25.02 -50.72
N VAL A 606 9.50 26.13 -50.03
CA VAL A 606 10.27 26.18 -48.78
C VAL A 606 9.31 26.44 -47.63
N LEU A 607 9.03 25.39 -46.86
CA LEU A 607 8.13 25.41 -45.73
C LEU A 607 8.87 25.87 -44.48
N ARG A 608 8.22 26.74 -43.69
CA ARG A 608 8.73 27.23 -42.40
C ARG A 608 7.62 27.17 -41.36
N ALA A 609 8.02 27.04 -40.10
CA ALA A 609 7.10 27.17 -38.98
C ALA A 609 6.46 28.58 -38.96
N PRO A 610 5.17 28.71 -38.61
CA PRO A 610 4.50 30.00 -38.43
C PRO A 610 5.24 30.93 -37.44
N SER A 611 5.14 32.25 -37.67
CA SER A 611 5.96 33.29 -37.02
C SER A 611 5.94 33.29 -35.48
N GLN A 612 4.88 32.80 -34.84
CA GLN A 612 4.74 32.77 -33.38
C GLN A 612 5.50 31.62 -32.68
N ARG A 613 6.12 30.67 -33.41
CA ARG A 613 6.73 29.46 -32.83
C ARG A 613 8.03 29.00 -33.53
N ARG A 614 8.81 29.93 -34.09
CA ARG A 614 10.09 29.59 -34.74
C ARG A 614 10.98 28.78 -33.78
N SER A 615 11.27 27.54 -34.17
CA SER A 615 12.21 26.65 -33.49
C SER A 615 13.25 26.19 -34.50
N GLY A 616 14.53 26.21 -34.12
CA GLY A 616 15.62 25.66 -34.94
C GLY A 616 15.42 24.16 -35.27
N SER A 617 14.54 23.48 -34.51
CA SER A 617 14.21 22.07 -34.73
C SER A 617 13.18 21.80 -35.83
N PHE A 618 12.51 22.81 -36.40
CA PHE A 618 11.58 22.58 -37.53
C PHE A 618 12.36 22.01 -38.72
N GLY A 619 11.88 20.89 -39.28
CA GLY A 619 12.58 20.13 -40.31
C GLY A 619 13.41 18.96 -39.75
N ALA A 620 13.32 18.66 -38.44
CA ALA A 620 14.05 17.54 -37.83
C ALA A 620 13.59 16.16 -38.31
N ALA A 621 12.32 16.04 -38.69
CA ALA A 621 11.75 14.86 -39.34
C ALA A 621 10.79 15.33 -40.44
N VAL A 622 10.73 14.59 -41.55
CA VAL A 622 9.82 14.87 -42.67
C VAL A 622 9.24 13.56 -43.20
N THR A 623 7.98 13.58 -43.62
CA THR A 623 7.35 12.50 -44.38
C THR A 623 6.41 13.10 -45.42
N ILE A 624 6.38 12.54 -46.63
CA ILE A 624 5.57 13.04 -47.75
C ILE A 624 4.79 11.90 -48.40
N GLY A 625 3.49 12.13 -48.63
CA GLY A 625 2.64 11.35 -49.52
C GLY A 625 2.17 12.20 -50.71
N GLN A 626 1.25 11.66 -51.51
CA GLN A 626 0.76 12.36 -52.72
C GLN A 626 -0.04 13.63 -52.42
N ARG A 627 -0.72 13.69 -51.26
CA ARG A 627 -1.61 14.79 -50.87
C ARG A 627 -1.11 15.58 -49.66
N TYR A 628 -0.45 14.90 -48.73
CA TYR A 628 -0.06 15.45 -47.43
C TYR A 628 1.43 15.31 -47.20
N LEU A 629 1.99 16.30 -46.51
CA LEU A 629 3.34 16.32 -46.00
C LEU A 629 3.29 16.66 -44.52
N ALA A 630 4.09 15.99 -43.71
CA ALA A 630 4.25 16.33 -42.30
C ALA A 630 5.70 16.70 -41.99
N VAL A 631 5.87 17.77 -41.20
CA VAL A 631 7.18 18.28 -40.74
C VAL A 631 7.22 18.32 -39.23
N GLY A 632 8.26 17.73 -38.64
CA GLY A 632 8.49 17.70 -37.20
C GLY A 632 9.29 18.89 -36.71
N ALA A 633 8.94 19.37 -35.51
CA ALA A 633 9.66 20.41 -34.76
C ALA A 633 9.70 20.01 -33.26
N PRO A 634 10.56 19.05 -32.88
CA PRO A 634 10.56 18.45 -31.54
C PRO A 634 10.89 19.39 -30.39
N GLU A 635 11.49 20.55 -30.66
CA GLU A 635 11.81 21.57 -29.66
C GLU A 635 10.95 22.83 -29.86
N ALA A 636 9.84 22.73 -30.60
CA ALA A 636 8.89 23.83 -30.73
C ALA A 636 8.26 24.15 -29.37
N ASN A 637 8.29 25.44 -29.02
CA ASN A 637 7.55 25.95 -27.88
C ASN A 637 6.05 25.85 -28.17
N ASN A 638 5.35 25.18 -27.27
CA ASN A 638 3.90 25.10 -27.27
C ASN A 638 3.38 25.49 -25.87
N PRO A 639 2.07 25.68 -25.68
CA PRO A 639 1.49 26.02 -24.36
C PRO A 639 1.82 25.00 -23.25
N ALA A 640 2.34 23.81 -23.60
CA ALA A 640 2.76 22.76 -22.68
C ALA A 640 4.28 22.78 -22.36
N ALA A 641 4.96 23.92 -22.52
CA ALA A 641 6.38 24.12 -22.18
C ALA A 641 7.35 23.24 -22.99
N SER A 642 7.51 23.58 -24.28
CA SER A 642 8.54 23.01 -25.18
C SER A 642 8.41 21.50 -25.45
N SER A 643 7.18 20.96 -25.51
CA SER A 643 6.99 19.52 -25.75
C SER A 643 7.07 19.07 -27.22
N GLY A 644 7.27 20.01 -28.16
CA GLY A 644 7.39 19.75 -29.60
C GLY A 644 6.07 19.85 -30.38
N ALA A 645 6.16 19.88 -31.71
CA ALA A 645 5.03 19.99 -32.64
C ALA A 645 5.28 19.22 -33.95
N ALA A 646 4.20 18.88 -34.66
CA ALA A 646 4.25 18.43 -36.05
C ALA A 646 3.27 19.26 -36.90
N TYR A 647 3.70 19.69 -38.08
CA TYR A 647 2.95 20.54 -38.98
C TYR A 647 2.55 19.76 -40.22
N ILE A 648 1.27 19.78 -40.56
CA ILE A 648 0.74 19.08 -41.73
C ILE A 648 0.45 20.12 -42.80
N TYR A 649 1.04 19.90 -43.98
CA TYR A 649 0.80 20.69 -45.17
C TYR A 649 -0.01 19.86 -46.16
N GLU A 650 -0.98 20.49 -46.79
CA GLU A 650 -1.76 19.92 -47.87
C GLU A 650 -1.33 20.54 -49.19
N ARG A 651 -1.20 19.70 -50.21
CA ARG A 651 -0.94 20.17 -51.58
C ARG A 651 -2.17 20.91 -52.11
N GLU A 652 -1.96 22.13 -52.61
CA GLU A 652 -3.04 22.95 -53.16
C GLU A 652 -3.62 22.33 -54.44
N ARG A 653 -4.94 22.40 -54.61
CA ARG A 653 -5.62 21.85 -55.80
C ARG A 653 -5.42 22.71 -57.06
N ALA A 654 -5.01 23.97 -56.92
CA ALA A 654 -4.98 24.97 -58.00
C ALA A 654 -3.56 25.55 -58.27
N GLY A 655 -2.51 24.78 -58.02
CA GLY A 655 -1.13 25.18 -58.32
C GLY A 655 -0.07 24.33 -57.60
N PRO A 656 1.23 24.62 -57.78
CA PRO A 656 2.34 23.92 -57.13
C PRO A 656 2.52 24.22 -55.62
N GLY A 657 1.54 24.84 -54.97
CA GLY A 657 1.64 25.30 -53.59
C GLY A 657 1.41 24.22 -52.53
N TRP A 658 1.99 24.43 -51.34
CA TRP A 658 1.74 23.64 -50.13
C TRP A 658 1.24 24.57 -49.03
N ALA A 659 -0.01 24.40 -48.63
CA ALA A 659 -0.64 25.21 -47.60
C ALA A 659 -0.58 24.49 -46.24
N LEU A 660 -0.31 25.24 -45.17
CA LEU A 660 -0.42 24.70 -43.81
C LEU A 660 -1.88 24.31 -43.55
N HIS A 661 -2.13 23.03 -43.37
CA HIS A 661 -3.46 22.47 -43.18
C HIS A 661 -3.78 22.24 -41.70
N ALA A 662 -2.81 21.77 -40.90
CA ALA A 662 -2.99 21.57 -39.47
C ALA A 662 -1.67 21.68 -38.68
N GLU A 663 -1.78 22.10 -37.41
CA GLU A 663 -0.72 21.97 -36.42
C GLU A 663 -1.13 20.90 -35.39
N LEU A 664 -0.28 19.89 -35.24
CA LEU A 664 -0.39 18.88 -34.20
C LEU A 664 0.54 19.28 -33.05
N ALA A 665 -0.05 19.75 -31.95
CA ALA A 665 0.66 19.93 -30.71
C ALA A 665 0.58 18.65 -29.86
N GLY A 666 1.70 18.22 -29.30
CA GLY A 666 1.77 17.13 -28.32
C GLY A 666 1.14 17.54 -26.99
N THR A 667 -0.16 17.81 -26.98
CA THR A 667 -0.89 18.29 -25.80
C THR A 667 -1.12 17.20 -24.76
N ASP A 668 -0.65 15.98 -24.94
CA ASP A 668 -0.60 14.95 -23.90
C ASP A 668 0.83 14.39 -23.74
N ALA A 669 1.79 15.08 -24.36
CA ALA A 669 3.20 14.83 -24.32
C ALA A 669 3.78 15.87 -23.34
N GLY A 670 4.25 15.42 -22.16
CA GLY A 670 4.75 16.30 -21.11
C GLY A 670 5.88 17.24 -21.57
N ALA A 671 6.36 18.11 -20.69
CA ALA A 671 7.52 18.97 -20.99
C ALA A 671 8.70 18.12 -21.51
N ASP A 672 9.38 18.59 -22.56
CA ASP A 672 10.46 17.88 -23.26
C ASP A 672 10.08 16.50 -23.83
N ALA A 673 8.82 16.25 -24.17
CA ALA A 673 8.41 14.98 -24.81
C ALA A 673 8.93 14.81 -26.25
N ARG A 674 9.47 15.88 -26.85
CA ARG A 674 10.06 15.88 -28.20
C ARG A 674 9.10 15.38 -29.27
N PHE A 675 7.83 15.75 -29.19
CA PHE A 675 6.79 15.41 -30.15
C PHE A 675 7.16 15.90 -31.55
N GLY A 676 7.13 15.02 -32.55
CA GLY A 676 7.59 15.32 -33.92
C GLY A 676 9.03 14.89 -34.19
N SER A 677 9.64 14.07 -33.33
CA SER A 677 11.01 13.55 -33.56
C SER A 677 11.09 12.50 -34.67
N ALA A 678 9.98 11.80 -34.94
CA ALA A 678 9.86 10.82 -36.01
C ALA A 678 8.46 10.91 -36.61
N LEU A 679 8.33 10.69 -37.92
CA LEU A 679 7.08 10.80 -38.65
C LEU A 679 6.95 9.65 -39.64
N ALA A 680 5.72 9.17 -39.83
CA ALA A 680 5.38 8.25 -40.92
C ALA A 680 3.94 8.53 -41.39
N ILE A 681 3.68 8.35 -42.68
CA ILE A 681 2.37 8.60 -43.30
C ILE A 681 1.93 7.40 -44.14
N ASP A 682 0.66 7.04 -44.03
CA ASP A 682 -0.01 6.01 -44.85
C ASP A 682 -1.43 6.49 -45.15
N GLY A 683 -1.66 6.98 -46.37
CA GLY A 683 -2.93 7.58 -46.78
C GLY A 683 -3.37 8.75 -45.90
N ASP A 684 -4.51 8.56 -45.22
CA ASP A 684 -5.15 9.52 -44.31
C ASP A 684 -4.74 9.34 -42.83
N THR A 685 -3.65 8.62 -42.58
CA THR A 685 -3.11 8.37 -41.24
C THR A 685 -1.65 8.84 -41.14
N ILE A 686 -1.33 9.53 -40.04
CA ILE A 686 0.05 9.94 -39.69
C ILE A 686 0.40 9.36 -38.31
N ALA A 687 1.61 8.84 -38.16
CA ALA A 687 2.20 8.60 -36.84
C ALA A 687 3.25 9.64 -36.51
N VAL A 688 3.25 10.09 -35.26
CA VAL A 688 4.19 11.06 -34.72
C VAL A 688 4.89 10.48 -33.50
N GLY A 689 6.20 10.36 -33.55
CA GLY A 689 7.04 9.96 -32.42
C GLY A 689 7.27 11.09 -31.42
N ALA A 690 7.21 10.74 -30.13
CA ALA A 690 7.51 11.60 -28.98
C ALA A 690 8.43 10.85 -28.01
N PRO A 691 9.72 10.66 -28.35
CA PRO A 691 10.67 9.84 -27.59
C PRO A 691 11.29 10.53 -26.37
N GLY A 692 10.82 11.72 -25.98
CA GLY A 692 11.39 12.57 -24.93
C GLY A 692 11.32 11.99 -23.51
N ILE A 693 11.03 12.83 -22.50
CA ILE A 693 11.01 12.35 -21.09
C ILE A 693 9.99 11.20 -20.92
N GLY A 694 10.35 10.19 -20.11
CA GLY A 694 9.50 9.02 -19.83
C GLY A 694 9.82 7.81 -20.70
N HIS A 695 8.83 6.94 -20.94
CA HIS A 695 8.99 5.78 -21.84
C HIS A 695 9.04 6.18 -23.32
N GLY A 696 8.56 7.38 -23.66
CA GLY A 696 8.28 7.81 -25.01
C GLY A 696 6.94 7.28 -25.54
N ALA A 697 6.42 7.89 -26.59
CA ALA A 697 5.14 7.53 -27.20
C ALA A 697 5.18 7.64 -28.74
N ALA A 698 4.23 6.98 -29.41
CA ALA A 698 3.92 7.24 -30.81
C ALA A 698 2.42 7.54 -30.95
N HIS A 699 2.08 8.69 -31.51
CA HIS A 699 0.72 9.19 -31.64
C HIS A 699 0.23 8.95 -33.06
N ILE A 700 -0.84 8.19 -33.20
CA ILE A 700 -1.56 8.02 -34.47
C ILE A 700 -2.61 9.11 -34.56
N VAL A 701 -2.61 9.82 -35.68
CA VAL A 701 -3.56 10.87 -36.02
C VAL A 701 -4.23 10.47 -37.32
N ASP A 702 -5.56 10.44 -37.30
CA ASP A 702 -6.37 10.05 -38.44
C ASP A 702 -7.12 11.28 -38.96
N ARG A 703 -7.30 11.35 -40.28
CA ARG A 703 -8.12 12.39 -40.88
C ARG A 703 -9.59 11.97 -40.87
N VAL A 704 -10.45 12.82 -40.31
CA VAL A 704 -11.90 12.62 -40.22
C VAL A 704 -12.62 13.90 -40.62
N LEU A 705 -13.44 13.83 -41.68
CA LEU A 705 -14.28 14.95 -42.15
C LEU A 705 -13.49 16.27 -42.26
N ASP A 706 -12.38 16.22 -43.02
CA ASP A 706 -11.43 17.32 -43.28
C ASP A 706 -10.61 17.86 -42.10
N ALA A 707 -10.66 17.22 -40.93
CA ALA A 707 -9.80 17.57 -39.80
C ALA A 707 -8.89 16.40 -39.39
N TRP A 708 -7.65 16.71 -39.00
CA TRP A 708 -6.76 15.74 -38.34
C TRP A 708 -7.13 15.60 -36.87
N ARG A 709 -7.55 14.40 -36.47
CA ARG A 709 -7.98 14.11 -35.10
C ARG A 709 -7.06 13.07 -34.46
N PRO A 710 -6.75 13.20 -33.15
CA PRO A 710 -6.02 12.17 -32.43
C PRO A 710 -6.75 10.82 -32.52
N GLY A 711 -6.09 9.80 -33.06
CA GLY A 711 -6.63 8.45 -33.23
C GLY A 711 -6.23 7.52 -32.09
N ALA A 712 -4.93 7.34 -31.84
CA ALA A 712 -4.43 6.48 -30.76
C ALA A 712 -3.06 6.91 -30.22
N LYS A 713 -2.79 6.65 -28.94
CA LYS A 713 -1.45 6.77 -28.34
C LYS A 713 -0.87 5.37 -28.11
N LEU A 714 0.20 5.05 -28.81
CA LEU A 714 0.96 3.81 -28.63
C LEU A 714 2.00 4.02 -27.53
N ILE A 715 2.03 3.12 -26.55
CA ILE A 715 2.95 3.17 -25.40
C ILE A 715 3.47 1.77 -25.06
N ALA A 716 4.71 1.68 -24.57
CA ALA A 716 5.28 0.45 -24.05
C ALA A 716 4.81 0.19 -22.60
N ARG A 717 3.74 -0.58 -22.41
CA ARG A 717 3.30 -1.02 -21.07
C ARG A 717 4.23 -2.09 -20.53
N TRP A 718 5.00 -1.84 -19.46
CA TRP A 718 5.97 -2.85 -19.01
C TRP A 718 6.15 -3.05 -17.50
N ARG A 719 6.49 -2.04 -16.69
CA ARG A 719 6.74 -2.27 -15.24
C ARG A 719 5.49 -2.27 -14.38
N PHE A 720 4.49 -1.44 -14.69
CA PHE A 720 3.22 -1.42 -13.97
C PHE A 720 2.47 -2.75 -14.06
N GLY A 721 2.43 -3.37 -15.25
CA GLY A 721 1.83 -4.70 -15.42
C GLY A 721 2.50 -5.78 -14.56
N ARG A 722 3.83 -5.71 -14.39
CA ARG A 722 4.56 -6.61 -13.49
C ARG A 722 4.30 -6.31 -12.03
N ALA A 723 4.14 -5.05 -11.66
CA ALA A 723 3.72 -4.67 -10.31
C ALA A 723 2.33 -5.24 -10.00
N VAL A 724 1.37 -5.10 -10.92
CA VAL A 724 0.02 -5.66 -10.77
C VAL A 724 0.06 -7.17 -10.64
N LEU A 725 0.87 -7.85 -11.46
CA LEU A 725 1.06 -9.30 -11.34
C LEU A 725 1.69 -9.68 -9.99
N ALA A 726 2.73 -8.98 -9.54
CA ALA A 726 3.37 -9.25 -8.26
C ALA A 726 2.39 -9.04 -7.08
N VAL A 727 1.56 -8.00 -7.16
CA VAL A 727 0.49 -7.74 -6.19
C VAL A 727 -0.55 -8.86 -6.20
N ALA A 728 -0.98 -9.32 -7.38
CA ALA A 728 -1.92 -10.43 -7.50
C ALA A 728 -1.34 -11.74 -6.93
N LEU A 729 -0.07 -12.04 -7.23
CA LEU A 729 0.62 -13.22 -6.70
C LEU A 729 0.77 -13.14 -5.17
N LEU A 730 1.09 -11.97 -4.62
CA LEU A 730 1.14 -11.74 -3.17
C LEU A 730 -0.23 -12.00 -2.53
N ALA A 731 -1.31 -11.46 -3.12
CA ALA A 731 -2.68 -11.68 -2.64
C ALA A 731 -3.06 -13.16 -2.65
N VAL A 732 -2.83 -13.85 -3.77
CA VAL A 732 -3.13 -15.29 -3.90
C VAL A 732 -2.33 -16.10 -2.90
N ALA A 733 -1.02 -15.84 -2.75
CA ALA A 733 -0.19 -16.58 -1.81
C ALA A 733 -0.61 -16.35 -0.35
N ALA A 734 -0.98 -15.13 0.03
CA ALA A 734 -1.50 -14.84 1.37
C ALA A 734 -2.85 -15.52 1.62
N LEU A 735 -3.76 -15.54 0.62
CA LEU A 735 -5.04 -16.24 0.71
C LEU A 735 -4.87 -17.75 0.82
N VAL A 736 -3.90 -18.34 0.10
CA VAL A 736 -3.59 -19.78 0.20
C VAL A 736 -3.10 -20.12 1.61
N LEU A 737 -2.23 -19.29 2.20
CA LEU A 737 -1.77 -19.48 3.59
C LEU A 737 -2.94 -19.35 4.59
N LEU A 738 -3.87 -18.43 4.32
CA LEU A 738 -5.03 -18.15 5.17
C LEU A 738 -6.19 -19.16 4.97
N ALA A 739 -6.17 -19.95 3.90
CA ALA A 739 -7.27 -20.84 3.53
C ALA A 739 -7.68 -21.84 4.63
N PRO A 740 -6.76 -22.51 5.37
CA PRO A 740 -7.15 -23.40 6.46
C PRO A 740 -7.91 -22.68 7.58
N PHE A 741 -7.56 -21.43 7.88
CA PHE A 741 -8.28 -20.61 8.86
C PHE A 741 -9.66 -20.19 8.33
N LEU A 742 -9.76 -19.75 7.07
CA LEU A 742 -11.02 -19.32 6.47
C LEU A 742 -12.03 -20.46 6.29
N ALA A 743 -11.55 -21.71 6.24
CA ALA A 743 -12.41 -22.88 6.09
C ALA A 743 -13.33 -23.09 7.31
N THR A 744 -12.92 -22.63 8.50
CA THR A 744 -13.68 -22.79 9.75
C THR A 744 -14.12 -21.46 10.36
N PHE A 745 -13.79 -20.33 9.74
CA PHE A 745 -14.12 -19.02 10.25
C PHE A 745 -15.49 -18.56 9.75
N GLU A 746 -16.40 -18.27 10.68
CA GLU A 746 -17.66 -17.60 10.40
C GLU A 746 -17.62 -16.11 10.78
N SER A 747 -18.51 -15.32 10.20
CA SER A 747 -18.65 -13.90 10.50
C SER A 747 -20.06 -13.42 10.23
N ASN A 748 -20.54 -12.52 11.08
CA ASN A 748 -21.81 -11.79 10.93
C ASN A 748 -21.69 -10.51 10.09
N ALA A 749 -20.53 -10.22 9.51
CA ALA A 749 -20.35 -9.05 8.65
C ALA A 749 -21.14 -9.21 7.33
N ASN A 750 -22.16 -8.39 7.14
CA ASN A 750 -23.09 -8.38 6.01
C ASN A 750 -22.72 -7.36 4.91
N GLY A 751 -21.48 -6.86 4.92
CA GLY A 751 -20.91 -6.01 3.86
C GLY A 751 -20.58 -4.58 4.31
N ILE A 752 -20.14 -3.76 3.34
CA ILE A 752 -19.75 -2.36 3.56
C ILE A 752 -20.86 -1.46 3.04
N LEU A 753 -21.42 -0.62 3.90
CA LEU A 753 -22.49 0.32 3.58
C LEU A 753 -22.02 1.77 3.71
N PRO A 754 -22.55 2.70 2.89
CA PRO A 754 -22.27 4.12 3.05
C PRO A 754 -22.85 4.64 4.38
N LEU A 755 -22.07 5.44 5.11
CA LEU A 755 -22.54 6.09 6.33
C LEU A 755 -23.44 7.28 5.96
N ARG A 756 -24.71 7.27 6.37
CA ARG A 756 -25.73 8.31 6.06
C ARG A 756 -26.21 9.08 7.29
N SER A 757 -25.96 8.57 8.48
CA SER A 757 -26.41 9.15 9.76
C SER A 757 -25.33 8.87 10.80
N LEU A 758 -25.12 9.80 11.74
CA LEU A 758 -24.01 9.82 12.72
C LEU A 758 -22.70 10.35 12.14
N LEU A 759 -22.26 11.51 12.61
CA LEU A 759 -21.03 12.16 12.15
C LEU A 759 -20.14 12.50 13.34
N THR A 760 -18.84 12.36 13.13
CA THR A 760 -17.85 12.83 14.10
C THR A 760 -17.81 14.35 14.06
N ARG A 761 -17.91 15.01 15.21
CA ARG A 761 -17.73 16.47 15.27
C ARG A 761 -16.25 16.80 15.09
N PRO A 762 -15.89 17.92 14.42
CA PRO A 762 -14.49 18.35 14.32
C PRO A 762 -13.77 18.42 15.68
N LEU A 763 -14.49 18.83 16.75
CA LEU A 763 -13.99 18.82 18.12
C LEU A 763 -13.60 17.42 18.60
N HIS A 764 -14.44 16.39 18.37
CA HIS A 764 -14.13 15.01 18.76
C HIS A 764 -12.90 14.48 18.01
N LEU A 765 -12.78 14.80 16.72
CA LEU A 765 -11.60 14.44 15.93
C LEU A 765 -10.34 15.13 16.47
N LEU A 766 -10.42 16.41 16.84
CA LEU A 766 -9.32 17.13 17.49
C LEU A 766 -8.94 16.48 18.83
N LEU A 767 -9.92 16.05 19.63
CA LEU A 767 -9.64 15.40 20.90
C LEU A 767 -8.89 14.08 20.69
N ILE A 768 -9.29 13.28 19.71
CA ILE A 768 -8.66 11.98 19.42
C ILE A 768 -7.28 12.15 18.76
N TRP A 769 -7.19 12.98 17.72
CA TRP A 769 -6.03 13.03 16.82
C TRP A 769 -5.17 14.30 16.96
N GLY A 770 -5.53 15.26 17.81
CA GLY A 770 -4.93 16.60 17.81
C GLY A 770 -3.39 16.61 17.91
N VAL A 771 -2.82 15.84 18.84
CA VAL A 771 -1.37 15.76 19.02
C VAL A 771 -0.70 15.02 17.86
N SER A 772 -1.22 13.85 17.49
CA SER A 772 -0.69 13.05 16.37
C SER A 772 -0.78 13.81 15.04
N GLY A 773 -1.88 14.51 14.80
CA GLY A 773 -2.09 15.39 13.65
C GLY A 773 -1.09 16.54 13.59
N PHE A 774 -0.89 17.23 14.72
CA PHE A 774 0.11 18.30 14.86
C PHE A 774 1.53 17.80 14.59
N LEU A 775 1.86 16.60 15.06
CA LEU A 775 3.17 15.98 14.86
C LEU A 775 3.43 15.53 13.42
N VAL A 776 2.38 15.27 12.65
CA VAL A 776 2.46 14.86 11.24
C VAL A 776 2.47 16.05 10.27
N LEU A 777 2.06 17.25 10.69
CA LEU A 777 2.17 18.51 9.92
C LEU A 777 3.52 18.74 9.21
N PRO A 778 4.68 18.49 9.84
CA PRO A 778 5.97 18.71 9.19
C PRO A 778 6.20 17.76 8.00
N VAL A 779 5.60 16.56 8.04
CA VAL A 779 5.59 15.60 6.92
C VAL A 779 4.75 16.14 5.76
N PHE A 780 3.69 16.87 6.04
CA PHE A 780 2.92 17.57 5.01
C PHE A 780 3.76 18.66 4.30
N PHE A 781 4.55 19.44 5.05
CA PHE A 781 5.41 20.46 4.46
C PHE A 781 6.48 19.87 3.53
N LEU A 782 6.97 18.65 3.84
CA LEU A 782 7.82 17.87 2.94
C LEU A 782 7.14 17.57 1.60
N VAL A 783 5.86 17.20 1.60
CA VAL A 783 5.07 16.98 0.37
C VAL A 783 5.04 18.25 -0.47
N MET A 784 4.71 19.39 0.13
CA MET A 784 4.59 20.65 -0.61
C MET A 784 5.94 21.10 -1.17
N ARG A 785 7.00 21.04 -0.35
CA ARG A 785 8.35 21.40 -0.82
C ARG A 785 8.82 20.47 -1.94
N SER A 786 8.57 19.17 -1.83
CA SER A 786 9.00 18.20 -2.84
C SER A 786 8.20 18.33 -4.14
N VAL A 787 6.89 18.47 -4.07
CA VAL A 787 6.01 18.61 -5.25
C VAL A 787 6.28 19.92 -6.00
N PHE A 788 6.40 21.04 -5.29
CA PHE A 788 6.43 22.38 -5.89
C PHE A 788 7.83 22.99 -6.07
N ALA A 789 8.91 22.24 -5.83
CA ALA A 789 10.28 22.69 -6.03
C ALA A 789 10.61 22.94 -7.52
N ARG A 790 10.21 24.11 -8.05
CA ARG A 790 10.91 24.81 -9.14
C ARG A 790 11.53 26.10 -8.59
N ARG A 791 12.62 26.55 -9.23
CA ARG A 791 13.55 27.61 -8.80
C ARG A 791 12.93 28.99 -8.52
N ASN A 792 11.66 29.23 -8.87
CA ASN A 792 10.96 30.50 -8.66
C ASN A 792 9.68 30.31 -7.83
N TRP A 793 9.80 30.48 -6.51
CA TRP A 793 8.63 30.67 -5.62
C TRP A 793 8.18 32.13 -5.72
N SER A 794 6.94 32.37 -6.16
CA SER A 794 6.28 33.67 -5.94
C SER A 794 5.57 33.66 -4.59
N LEU A 795 5.37 34.84 -3.97
CA LEU A 795 4.64 35.00 -2.71
C LEU A 795 3.26 34.30 -2.74
N MET A 796 2.60 34.33 -3.91
CA MET A 796 1.31 33.66 -4.15
C MET A 796 1.40 32.12 -4.10
N ARG A 797 2.48 31.53 -4.65
CA ARG A 797 2.71 30.07 -4.56
C ARG A 797 3.04 29.63 -3.14
N PHE A 798 3.75 30.48 -2.38
CA PHE A 798 3.98 30.27 -0.95
C PHE A 798 2.68 30.33 -0.15
N GLY A 799 1.85 31.34 -0.38
CA GLY A 799 0.54 31.48 0.28
C GLY A 799 -0.40 30.32 -0.02
N VAL A 800 -0.49 29.87 -1.27
CA VAL A 800 -1.29 28.69 -1.65
C VAL A 800 -0.74 27.42 -1.02
N ALA A 801 0.59 27.22 -0.97
CA ALA A 801 1.17 26.05 -0.33
C ALA A 801 0.99 26.03 1.20
N LEU A 802 1.15 27.20 1.83
CA LEU A 802 0.90 27.38 3.26
C LEU A 802 -0.57 27.12 3.57
N PHE A 803 -1.50 27.63 2.76
CA PHE A 803 -2.93 27.48 2.97
C PHE A 803 -3.47 26.09 2.59
N ILE A 804 -2.91 25.40 1.60
CA ILE A 804 -3.24 23.98 1.32
C ILE A 804 -2.73 23.08 2.45
N GLY A 805 -1.64 23.47 3.14
CA GLY A 805 -1.11 22.72 4.28
C GLY A 805 -1.66 23.07 5.64
N PHE A 806 -1.98 24.33 5.88
CA PHE A 806 -2.60 24.79 7.10
C PHE A 806 -4.12 24.78 7.01
N GLY A 807 -4.74 24.94 5.84
CA GLY A 807 -6.19 25.00 5.67
C GLY A 807 -6.92 23.79 6.27
N PRO A 808 -6.52 22.55 5.93
CA PRO A 808 -6.94 21.32 6.62
C PRO A 808 -6.86 21.39 8.16
N VAL A 809 -5.78 21.93 8.69
CA VAL A 809 -5.49 21.98 10.14
C VAL A 809 -6.15 23.16 10.85
N LEU A 810 -6.33 24.29 10.16
CA LEU A 810 -7.09 25.44 10.64
C LEU A 810 -8.58 25.11 10.66
N LEU A 811 -9.05 24.28 9.72
CA LEU A 811 -10.38 23.67 9.77
C LEU A 811 -10.50 22.67 10.93
N TRP A 812 -9.45 21.92 11.26
CA TRP A 812 -9.41 21.09 12.48
C TRP A 812 -9.42 21.89 13.79
N LEU A 813 -8.91 23.13 13.79
CA LEU A 813 -8.92 24.03 14.94
C LEU A 813 -10.15 24.95 14.98
N GLN A 814 -11.13 24.76 14.10
CA GLN A 814 -12.36 25.56 14.02
C GLN A 814 -13.12 25.74 15.35
N PRO A 815 -13.17 24.76 16.27
CA PRO A 815 -13.79 24.95 17.59
C PRO A 815 -13.17 26.08 18.42
N VAL A 816 -11.93 26.48 18.13
CA VAL A 816 -11.19 27.53 18.84
C VAL A 816 -11.47 28.94 18.27
N TRP A 817 -11.87 29.06 17.00
CA TRP A 817 -11.86 30.36 16.27
C TRP A 817 -13.21 30.79 15.64
N GLY A 818 -14.23 29.93 15.59
CA GLY A 818 -15.62 30.27 15.25
C GLY A 818 -16.02 30.31 13.75
N PRO A 819 -17.32 30.53 13.44
CA PRO A 819 -17.91 30.47 12.08
C PRO A 819 -17.40 31.45 10.99
N PRO A 820 -16.95 32.69 11.30
CA PRO A 820 -16.52 33.65 10.27
C PRO A 820 -15.26 33.20 9.52
N PHE A 821 -14.34 32.53 10.21
CA PHE A 821 -13.10 32.02 9.61
C PHE A 821 -13.35 30.80 8.71
N PHE A 822 -14.43 30.06 8.99
CA PHE A 822 -14.92 28.95 8.17
C PHE A 822 -15.39 29.41 6.78
N VAL A 823 -16.11 30.53 6.69
CA VAL A 823 -16.54 31.12 5.41
C VAL A 823 -15.33 31.55 4.58
N VAL A 824 -14.33 32.16 5.22
CA VAL A 824 -13.06 32.54 4.57
C VAL A 824 -12.30 31.30 4.08
N ALA A 825 -12.24 30.25 4.89
CA ALA A 825 -11.53 29.02 4.52
C ALA A 825 -12.23 28.23 3.40
N LEU A 826 -13.57 28.25 3.36
CA LEU A 826 -14.39 27.60 2.33
C LEU A 826 -14.36 28.37 1.00
N LEU A 827 -14.49 29.70 1.05
CA LEU A 827 -14.35 30.58 -0.13
C LEU A 827 -12.95 30.48 -0.74
N PHE A 828 -11.90 30.32 0.09
CA PHE A 828 -10.54 30.21 -0.40
C PHE A 828 -10.18 28.78 -0.86
N ASN A 829 -10.75 27.72 -0.28
CA ASN A 829 -10.68 26.37 -0.86
C ASN A 829 -11.44 26.29 -2.19
N GLY A 830 -12.61 26.92 -2.27
CA GLY A 830 -13.33 27.16 -3.52
C GLY A 830 -12.49 27.94 -4.53
N LEU A 831 -11.74 28.96 -4.09
CA LEU A 831 -10.78 29.71 -4.90
C LEU A 831 -9.60 28.84 -5.33
N VAL A 832 -9.08 27.93 -4.50
CA VAL A 832 -8.00 27.01 -4.86
C VAL A 832 -8.48 25.98 -5.87
N VAL A 833 -9.68 25.42 -5.69
CA VAL A 833 -10.34 24.55 -6.68
C VAL A 833 -10.64 25.32 -7.97
N MET A 834 -11.02 26.60 -7.87
CA MET A 834 -11.19 27.52 -9.00
C MET A 834 -9.86 27.83 -9.68
N LEU A 835 -8.75 28.00 -8.94
CA LEU A 835 -7.40 28.20 -9.47
C LEU A 835 -6.86 26.91 -10.11
N PHE A 836 -7.22 25.74 -9.56
CA PHE A 836 -7.02 24.42 -10.16
C PHE A 836 -7.95 24.18 -11.36
N SER A 837 -9.05 24.92 -11.47
CA SER A 837 -9.93 24.95 -12.64
C SER A 837 -9.47 25.97 -13.67
N ILE A 838 -8.80 27.05 -13.26
CA ILE A 838 -8.06 28.00 -14.11
C ILE A 838 -6.80 27.32 -14.67
N HIS A 839 -6.28 26.27 -14.02
CA HIS A 839 -5.36 25.30 -14.62
C HIS A 839 -5.91 24.72 -15.94
N ARG A 840 -7.23 24.41 -15.97
CA ARG A 840 -7.94 23.96 -17.18
C ARG A 840 -8.00 25.04 -18.28
N ALA A 841 -7.75 26.30 -17.92
CA ALA A 841 -7.57 27.41 -18.85
C ALA A 841 -6.12 27.56 -19.38
N GLY A 842 -5.21 26.61 -19.09
CA GLY A 842 -3.94 26.48 -19.83
C GLY A 842 -2.65 26.35 -19.02
N TYR A 843 -2.70 26.17 -17.70
CA TYR A 843 -1.51 25.84 -16.90
C TYR A 843 -1.51 24.35 -16.58
N ARG A 844 -0.38 23.62 -16.63
CA ARG A 844 -0.33 22.15 -16.44
C ARG A 844 0.63 21.70 -15.35
N LEU A 845 0.20 20.73 -14.54
CA LEU A 845 1.00 20.04 -13.54
C LEU A 845 1.85 18.97 -14.26
N PRO A 846 3.19 19.04 -14.22
CA PRO A 846 4.03 18.13 -14.98
C PRO A 846 3.92 16.68 -14.46
N ARG A 847 3.76 15.70 -15.37
CA ARG A 847 4.03 14.24 -15.18
C ARG A 847 2.95 13.40 -14.47
N ALA A 848 1.76 13.95 -14.21
CA ALA A 848 0.62 13.16 -13.72
C ALA A 848 -0.07 12.35 -14.86
N ASP A 849 0.22 12.68 -16.11
CA ASP A 849 -0.50 12.30 -17.31
C ASP A 849 -0.03 10.99 -17.97
N GLU A 850 1.06 10.37 -17.51
CA GLU A 850 1.71 9.29 -18.28
C GLU A 850 1.31 7.85 -17.95
N MET A 851 0.72 7.52 -16.78
CA MET A 851 0.25 6.13 -16.58
C MET A 851 -0.87 5.90 -15.55
N VAL A 852 -0.98 6.72 -14.50
CA VAL A 852 -2.04 6.54 -13.48
C VAL A 852 -3.33 7.28 -13.85
N PHE A 853 -3.24 8.39 -14.59
CA PHE A 853 -4.40 9.21 -14.97
C PHE A 853 -4.81 9.08 -16.46
N ALA A 854 -4.06 8.30 -17.25
CA ALA A 854 -4.29 8.10 -18.70
C ALA A 854 -5.33 7.02 -19.05
N ILE A 855 -5.90 6.32 -18.06
CA ILE A 855 -7.13 5.54 -18.27
C ILE A 855 -8.28 6.55 -18.20
N ASN A 856 -8.62 7.15 -19.34
CA ASN A 856 -9.84 7.93 -19.60
C ASN A 856 -10.14 9.06 -18.58
N SER A 857 -9.91 10.32 -18.98
CA SER A 857 -10.27 11.55 -18.25
C SER A 857 -10.17 11.42 -16.72
N GLY A 858 -8.96 11.21 -16.17
CA GLY A 858 -8.74 11.02 -14.73
C GLY A 858 -9.23 12.16 -13.83
N VAL A 859 -9.49 13.35 -14.40
CA VAL A 859 -10.26 14.41 -13.75
C VAL A 859 -11.63 13.86 -13.35
N THR A 860 -12.35 13.11 -14.18
CA THR A 860 -13.62 12.42 -13.87
C THR A 860 -13.50 11.33 -12.80
N ARG A 861 -12.31 10.97 -12.30
CA ARG A 861 -12.13 10.05 -11.16
C ARG A 861 -11.69 10.73 -9.88
N VAL A 862 -10.93 11.82 -9.91
CA VAL A 862 -10.71 12.67 -8.72
C VAL A 862 -11.88 13.62 -8.51
N VAL A 863 -12.32 14.32 -9.57
CA VAL A 863 -13.65 14.93 -9.66
C VAL A 863 -14.73 13.87 -9.61
N GLY A 864 -14.48 12.61 -9.96
CA GLY A 864 -15.39 11.49 -9.72
C GLY A 864 -15.50 11.11 -8.26
N THR A 865 -14.39 11.07 -7.51
CA THR A 865 -14.42 10.87 -6.05
C THR A 865 -15.01 12.10 -5.37
N VAL A 866 -14.70 13.31 -5.82
CA VAL A 866 -15.29 14.56 -5.31
C VAL A 866 -16.75 14.74 -5.75
N LEU A 867 -17.16 14.23 -6.91
CA LEU A 867 -18.57 14.16 -7.37
C LEU A 867 -19.30 13.01 -6.72
N LEU A 868 -18.67 11.87 -6.43
CA LEU A 868 -19.29 10.74 -5.73
C LEU A 868 -19.47 11.13 -4.26
N VAL A 869 -18.45 11.73 -3.64
CA VAL A 869 -18.55 12.39 -2.34
C VAL A 869 -19.60 13.49 -2.43
N GLY A 870 -19.57 14.35 -3.45
CA GLY A 870 -20.56 15.40 -3.71
C GLY A 870 -21.99 14.91 -4.00
N LEU A 871 -22.16 13.72 -4.58
CA LEU A 871 -23.43 13.06 -4.91
C LEU A 871 -23.96 12.31 -3.70
N LEU A 872 -23.10 11.67 -2.91
CA LEU A 872 -23.45 11.11 -1.59
C LEU A 872 -23.83 12.22 -0.61
N ILE A 873 -23.16 13.38 -0.71
CA ILE A 873 -23.50 14.61 0.04
C ILE A 873 -24.80 15.22 -0.49
N GLY A 874 -24.97 15.30 -1.81
CA GLY A 874 -26.20 15.79 -2.43
C GLY A 874 -27.39 14.92 -2.05
N ASP A 875 -27.22 13.60 -2.08
CA ASP A 875 -28.19 12.61 -1.61
C ASP A 875 -28.53 12.84 -0.13
N GLY A 876 -27.53 13.01 0.74
CA GLY A 876 -27.75 13.28 2.16
C GLY A 876 -28.45 14.62 2.45
N VAL A 877 -28.12 15.67 1.72
CA VAL A 877 -28.77 16.99 1.81
C VAL A 877 -30.21 16.95 1.26
N LEU A 878 -30.43 16.26 0.13
CA LEU A 878 -31.74 16.13 -0.50
C LEU A 878 -32.71 15.24 0.30
N HIS A 879 -32.19 14.25 1.02
CA HIS A 879 -32.99 13.33 1.85
C HIS A 879 -33.02 13.73 3.34
N GLY A 880 -32.57 14.95 3.67
CA GLY A 880 -32.76 15.54 4.99
C GLY A 880 -31.98 14.84 6.11
N GLU A 881 -30.72 14.44 5.86
CA GLU A 881 -29.84 13.83 6.87
C GLU A 881 -29.78 14.69 8.15
N ARG A 882 -30.31 14.11 9.24
CA ARG A 882 -30.28 14.64 10.60
C ARG A 882 -29.34 13.76 11.41
N GLY A 883 -28.47 14.38 12.19
CA GLY A 883 -27.64 13.71 13.19
C GLY A 883 -28.19 14.01 14.58
N ILE A 884 -27.34 13.87 15.59
CA ILE A 884 -27.70 14.08 16.99
C ILE A 884 -28.30 15.51 17.11
N ASP A 885 -29.57 15.59 17.47
CA ASP A 885 -30.37 16.82 17.64
C ASP A 885 -30.83 17.59 16.38
N GLY A 886 -30.68 17.03 15.18
CA GLY A 886 -31.42 17.49 14.00
C GLY A 886 -31.01 18.82 13.35
N ARG A 887 -29.76 19.29 13.50
CA ARG A 887 -29.26 20.55 12.89
C ARG A 887 -28.14 20.33 11.87
N PHE A 888 -28.11 21.15 10.80
CA PHE A 888 -27.13 21.28 9.69
C PHE A 888 -25.82 20.45 9.75
N LEU A 889 -25.82 19.21 9.25
CA LEU A 889 -24.72 18.23 9.45
C LEU A 889 -23.91 17.80 8.23
N ALA A 890 -24.40 17.99 7.00
CA ALA A 890 -23.60 17.67 5.80
C ALA A 890 -22.28 18.47 5.74
N VAL A 891 -22.25 19.65 6.38
CA VAL A 891 -21.08 20.54 6.46
C VAL A 891 -20.01 20.01 7.42
N ASP A 892 -20.37 19.40 8.56
CA ASP A 892 -19.40 18.89 9.53
C ASP A 892 -18.62 17.68 8.99
N ARG A 893 -19.28 16.82 8.21
CA ARG A 893 -18.61 15.74 7.47
C ARG A 893 -17.61 16.29 6.47
N LEU A 894 -17.98 17.35 5.76
CA LEU A 894 -17.13 18.03 4.78
C LEU A 894 -15.87 18.63 5.43
N LEU A 895 -15.99 19.12 6.66
CA LEU A 895 -14.88 19.65 7.45
C LEU A 895 -13.82 18.59 7.81
N ILE A 896 -14.16 17.31 7.78
CA ILE A 896 -13.23 16.21 8.07
C ILE A 896 -12.75 15.54 6.78
N VAL A 897 -13.68 15.17 5.91
CA VAL A 897 -13.40 14.35 4.72
C VAL A 897 -12.58 15.12 3.68
N LEU A 898 -12.89 16.39 3.40
CA LEU A 898 -12.15 17.15 2.37
C LEU A 898 -10.67 17.37 2.74
N PRO A 899 -10.34 17.83 3.97
CA PRO A 899 -8.96 17.87 4.47
C PRO A 899 -8.21 16.54 4.33
N LEU A 900 -8.80 15.44 4.78
CA LEU A 900 -8.16 14.13 4.75
C LEU A 900 -7.99 13.62 3.32
N ALA A 901 -8.99 13.80 2.45
CA ALA A 901 -8.89 13.44 1.03
C ALA A 901 -7.77 14.21 0.33
N ALA A 902 -7.59 15.49 0.66
CA ALA A 902 -6.48 16.29 0.14
C ALA A 902 -5.13 15.74 0.63
N VAL A 903 -5.00 15.37 1.92
CA VAL A 903 -3.79 14.74 2.47
C VAL A 903 -3.48 13.42 1.77
N VAL A 904 -4.47 12.54 1.61
CA VAL A 904 -4.31 11.26 0.90
C VAL A 904 -3.83 11.47 -0.53
N ALA A 905 -4.51 12.34 -1.29
CA ALA A 905 -4.16 12.61 -2.67
C ALA A 905 -2.76 13.21 -2.83
N LEU A 906 -2.42 14.19 -1.99
CA LEU A 906 -1.11 14.84 -1.99
C LEU A 906 0.01 13.89 -1.57
N ALA A 907 -0.23 13.02 -0.59
CA ALA A 907 0.74 12.04 -0.14
C ALA A 907 1.01 10.97 -1.21
N ILE A 908 -0.02 10.42 -1.85
CA ILE A 908 0.13 9.48 -2.98
C ILE A 908 0.87 10.14 -4.14
N TYR A 909 0.47 11.35 -4.51
CA TYR A 909 1.10 12.09 -5.60
C TYR A 909 2.55 12.45 -5.29
N GLY A 910 2.85 12.89 -4.07
CA GLY A 910 4.20 13.18 -3.60
C GLY A 910 5.09 11.92 -3.60
N ALA A 911 4.58 10.80 -3.11
CA ALA A 911 5.27 9.51 -3.11
C ALA A 911 5.63 9.08 -4.54
N TRP A 912 4.66 9.14 -5.45
CA TRP A 912 4.87 8.82 -6.87
C TRP A 912 5.90 9.73 -7.53
N THR A 913 5.76 11.05 -7.31
CA THR A 913 6.65 12.07 -7.90
C THR A 913 8.09 11.90 -7.42
N LEU A 914 8.29 11.66 -6.13
CA LEU A 914 9.62 11.46 -5.55
C LEU A 914 10.26 10.14 -6.02
N ALA A 915 9.48 9.06 -6.10
CA ALA A 915 9.94 7.79 -6.65
C ALA A 915 10.41 7.97 -8.11
N HIS A 916 9.63 8.66 -8.94
CA HIS A 916 10.00 8.89 -10.34
C HIS A 916 11.24 9.80 -10.49
N ARG A 917 11.41 10.81 -9.62
CA ARG A 917 12.62 11.65 -9.62
C ARG A 917 13.90 10.88 -9.30
N ASP A 918 13.83 9.91 -8.40
CA ASP A 918 14.97 8.99 -8.17
C ASP A 918 15.31 8.22 -9.44
N SER A 919 14.28 7.80 -10.18
CA SER A 919 14.50 7.16 -11.48
C SER A 919 15.21 8.08 -12.47
N GLU A 920 14.94 9.38 -12.46
CA GLU A 920 15.62 10.36 -13.33
C GLU A 920 17.06 10.63 -12.89
N ALA A 921 17.28 10.82 -11.59
CA ALA A 921 18.62 11.03 -11.03
C ALA A 921 19.54 9.84 -11.30
N ALA A 922 19.03 8.61 -11.22
CA ALA A 922 19.77 7.40 -11.57
C ALA A 922 20.12 7.27 -13.07
N ARG A 923 19.57 8.13 -13.95
CA ARG A 923 19.91 8.20 -15.39
C ARG A 923 21.10 9.11 -15.68
N ALA A 924 21.54 9.95 -14.73
CA ALA A 924 22.68 10.82 -14.93
C ALA A 924 23.98 9.99 -15.04
N PRO A 925 24.86 10.25 -16.02
CA PRO A 925 26.05 9.45 -16.29
C PRO A 925 27.01 9.31 -15.09
N ASP A 926 26.95 10.22 -14.12
CA ASP A 926 27.81 10.24 -12.92
C ASP A 926 27.14 9.65 -11.66
N ALA A 927 25.93 9.09 -11.78
CA ALA A 927 25.20 8.55 -10.64
C ALA A 927 25.71 7.17 -10.21
N GLY A 928 26.86 7.14 -9.52
CA GLY A 928 27.21 5.99 -8.68
C GLY A 928 26.03 5.70 -7.75
N GLY A 929 25.66 4.43 -7.58
CA GLY A 929 24.39 3.95 -6.97
C GLY A 929 24.14 4.30 -5.49
N ALA A 930 24.33 5.56 -5.10
CA ALA A 930 24.15 6.10 -3.77
C ALA A 930 22.66 6.19 -3.40
N GLN A 931 22.35 5.87 -2.15
CA GLN A 931 21.00 6.00 -1.58
C GLN A 931 20.48 7.44 -1.72
N SER A 932 19.25 7.58 -2.20
CA SER A 932 18.57 8.87 -2.33
C SER A 932 17.92 9.23 -1.00
N ARG A 933 17.79 10.53 -0.69
CA ARG A 933 16.99 10.96 0.47
C ARG A 933 15.52 10.57 0.34
N ASN A 934 15.06 10.39 -0.90
CA ASN A 934 13.70 9.96 -1.20
C ASN A 934 13.42 8.51 -0.77
N ASP A 935 14.48 7.72 -0.47
CA ASP A 935 14.37 6.37 0.08
C ASP A 935 13.64 6.34 1.43
N GLY A 936 13.75 7.41 2.24
CA GLY A 936 12.98 7.55 3.48
C GLY A 936 11.66 8.29 3.29
N PHE A 937 11.61 9.31 2.43
CA PHE A 937 10.40 10.13 2.26
C PHE A 937 9.26 9.42 1.53
N VAL A 938 9.54 8.64 0.49
CA VAL A 938 8.47 7.95 -0.27
C VAL A 938 7.67 6.98 0.61
N PRO A 939 8.29 6.11 1.42
CA PRO A 939 7.54 5.27 2.34
C PRO A 939 6.77 6.04 3.42
N VAL A 940 7.33 7.14 3.95
CA VAL A 940 6.61 8.02 4.88
C VAL A 940 5.32 8.56 4.26
N LEU A 941 5.35 8.96 3.00
CA LEU A 941 4.16 9.44 2.29
C LEU A 941 3.16 8.33 2.00
N LEU A 942 3.62 7.10 1.72
CA LEU A 942 2.72 5.95 1.62
C LEU A 942 2.00 5.69 2.94
N LEU A 943 2.73 5.68 4.07
CA LEU A 943 2.15 5.47 5.40
C LEU A 943 1.18 6.61 5.77
N LEU A 944 1.50 7.85 5.42
CA LEU A 944 0.60 9.00 5.61
C LEU A 944 -0.70 8.85 4.80
N ALA A 945 -0.60 8.41 3.55
CA ALA A 945 -1.77 8.17 2.72
C ALA A 945 -2.67 7.08 3.30
N VAL A 946 -2.09 5.98 3.80
CA VAL A 946 -2.84 4.89 4.42
C VAL A 946 -3.48 5.36 5.74
N GLY A 947 -2.72 5.97 6.65
CA GLY A 947 -3.23 6.47 7.93
C GLY A 947 -4.37 7.49 7.76
N ALA A 948 -4.20 8.47 6.86
CA ALA A 948 -5.25 9.45 6.58
C ALA A 948 -6.48 8.82 5.90
N ALA A 949 -6.30 7.80 5.06
CA ALA A 949 -7.41 7.08 4.43
C ALA A 949 -8.21 6.24 5.44
N LEU A 950 -7.57 5.68 6.47
CA LEU A 950 -8.26 4.98 7.56
C LEU A 950 -9.14 5.94 8.37
N ILE A 951 -8.58 7.10 8.76
CA ILE A 951 -9.35 8.15 9.47
C ILE A 951 -10.51 8.66 8.59
N MET A 952 -10.27 8.84 7.29
CA MET A 952 -11.31 9.26 6.36
C MET A 952 -12.39 8.18 6.16
N GLY A 953 -12.00 6.91 6.16
CA GLY A 953 -12.87 5.79 5.87
C GLY A 953 -14.05 5.66 6.83
N VAL A 954 -13.82 5.87 8.13
CA VAL A 954 -14.88 5.80 9.15
C VAL A 954 -15.95 6.89 8.99
N GLU A 955 -15.62 7.98 8.29
CA GLU A 955 -16.56 9.05 7.96
C GLU A 955 -17.28 8.79 6.64
N LEU A 956 -16.91 7.77 5.87
CA LEU A 956 -17.47 7.47 4.55
C LEU A 956 -18.34 6.21 4.55
N PHE A 957 -17.89 5.16 5.23
CA PHE A 957 -18.53 3.86 5.23
C PHE A 957 -18.50 3.22 6.62
N TYR A 958 -19.37 2.23 6.82
CA TYR A 958 -19.30 1.31 7.94
C TYR A 958 -19.47 -0.13 7.44
N VAL A 959 -18.82 -1.07 8.12
CA VAL A 959 -19.08 -2.50 7.94
C VAL A 959 -20.32 -2.83 8.75
N CYS A 960 -21.32 -3.37 8.09
CA CYS A 960 -22.56 -3.76 8.74
C CYS A 960 -22.42 -5.14 9.37
N ASP A 961 -22.60 -5.24 10.68
CA ASP A 961 -22.52 -6.48 11.45
C ASP A 961 -23.79 -6.65 12.33
N ILE A 962 -23.70 -7.45 13.40
CA ILE A 962 -24.80 -7.70 14.33
C ILE A 962 -25.40 -6.43 14.94
N PHE A 963 -24.65 -5.32 15.00
CA PHE A 963 -25.08 -4.04 15.58
C PHE A 963 -25.84 -3.15 14.58
N CYS A 964 -26.13 -3.63 13.37
CA CYS A 964 -26.90 -2.88 12.36
C CYS A 964 -28.41 -2.78 12.61
N GLY A 965 -29.00 -3.80 13.27
CA GLY A 965 -30.44 -3.88 13.52
C GLY A 965 -30.79 -3.10 14.78
N GLY A 966 -31.54 -2.00 14.64
CA GLY A 966 -31.81 -1.02 15.70
C GLY A 966 -32.75 -1.48 16.82
N GLY A 967 -32.32 -2.46 17.63
CA GLY A 967 -32.95 -2.80 18.91
C GLY A 967 -32.32 -2.02 20.08
N ASP A 968 -30.99 -1.96 20.13
CA ASP A 968 -30.23 -1.35 21.22
C ASP A 968 -29.29 -0.25 20.68
N GLY A 969 -29.78 1.00 20.62
CA GLY A 969 -28.95 2.16 20.31
C GLY A 969 -28.44 2.27 18.86
N ASN A 970 -27.87 3.43 18.54
CA ASN A 970 -27.44 3.79 17.18
C ASN A 970 -26.00 3.29 16.87
N LEU A 971 -25.64 2.05 17.23
CA LEU A 971 -24.26 1.50 17.21
C LEU A 971 -23.70 1.15 15.81
N ARG A 972 -24.28 1.69 14.73
CA ARG A 972 -24.01 1.25 13.34
C ARG A 972 -22.55 1.30 12.90
N ARG A 973 -21.76 2.27 13.39
CA ARG A 973 -20.33 2.41 13.04
C ARG A 973 -19.37 1.97 14.14
N PHE A 974 -19.88 1.34 15.19
CA PHE A 974 -19.13 0.99 16.39
C PHE A 974 -17.83 0.23 16.09
N ASN A 975 -17.93 -0.94 15.44
CA ASN A 975 -16.76 -1.73 15.06
C ASN A 975 -15.89 -1.07 13.99
N THR A 976 -16.50 -0.29 13.09
CA THR A 976 -15.74 0.40 12.04
C THR A 976 -14.81 1.46 12.61
N VAL A 977 -15.30 2.29 13.54
CA VAL A 977 -14.47 3.29 14.24
C VAL A 977 -13.42 2.57 15.06
N PHE A 978 -13.83 1.61 15.88
CA PHE A 978 -12.93 0.85 16.76
C PHE A 978 -11.74 0.25 16.00
N LYS A 979 -12.01 -0.55 14.97
CA LYS A 979 -10.98 -1.32 14.28
C LYS A 979 -10.11 -0.46 13.36
N LEU A 980 -10.64 0.60 12.74
CA LEU A 980 -9.85 1.45 11.85
C LEU A 980 -9.05 2.54 12.59
N TYR A 981 -9.60 3.14 13.66
CA TYR A 981 -8.88 4.15 14.43
C TYR A 981 -7.70 3.56 15.19
N TYR A 982 -7.83 2.35 15.71
CA TYR A 982 -6.71 1.69 16.36
C TYR A 982 -5.52 1.58 15.40
N GLN A 983 -5.73 1.09 14.16
CA GLN A 983 -4.64 0.96 13.17
C GLN A 983 -4.12 2.30 12.64
N ALA A 984 -4.98 3.31 12.51
CA ALA A 984 -4.53 4.66 12.24
C ALA A 984 -3.59 5.17 13.35
N TRP A 985 -3.82 4.82 14.61
CA TRP A 985 -3.00 5.27 15.75
C TRP A 985 -1.57 4.77 15.62
N LEU A 986 -1.40 3.50 15.26
CA LEU A 986 -0.10 2.87 15.05
C LEU A 986 0.71 3.60 13.97
N LEU A 987 0.09 3.88 12.82
CA LEU A 987 0.75 4.57 11.71
C LEU A 987 1.06 6.03 12.06
N MET A 988 0.14 6.71 12.73
CA MET A 988 0.32 8.11 13.14
C MET A 988 1.40 8.27 14.22
N ALA A 989 1.60 7.28 15.10
CA ALA A 989 2.71 7.29 16.07
C ALA A 989 4.08 7.24 15.37
N VAL A 990 4.24 6.36 14.36
CA VAL A 990 5.45 6.27 13.53
C VAL A 990 5.71 7.59 12.78
N LEU A 991 4.66 8.13 12.15
CA LEU A 991 4.74 9.39 11.41
C LEU A 991 5.02 10.58 12.33
N GLY A 992 4.47 10.58 13.54
CA GLY A 992 4.71 11.62 14.55
C GLY A 992 6.16 11.63 15.04
N GLY A 993 6.75 10.46 15.27
CA GLY A 993 8.19 10.33 15.58
C GLY A 993 9.08 10.85 14.45
N PHE A 994 8.73 10.54 13.19
CA PHE A 994 9.43 11.09 12.02
C PHE A 994 9.26 12.61 11.90
N GLY A 995 8.05 13.13 12.11
CA GLY A 995 7.75 14.55 12.07
C GLY A 995 8.50 15.35 13.13
N LEU A 996 8.62 14.81 14.35
CA LEU A 996 9.44 15.37 15.43
C LEU A 996 10.90 15.50 15.02
N TRP A 997 11.49 14.43 14.49
CA TRP A 997 12.86 14.48 13.97
C TRP A 997 13.01 15.52 12.86
N TYR A 998 12.04 15.59 11.94
CA TYR A 998 12.11 16.51 10.82
C TYR A 998 12.15 17.97 11.28
N VAL A 999 11.31 18.37 12.23
CA VAL A 999 11.36 19.73 12.80
C VAL A 999 12.64 19.95 13.59
N ALA A 1000 13.02 19.00 14.44
CA ALA A 1000 14.19 19.13 15.29
C ALA A 1000 15.49 19.26 14.49
N GLY A 1001 15.64 18.49 13.41
CA GLY A 1001 16.90 18.37 12.67
C GLY A 1001 16.97 19.08 11.32
N ARG A 1002 15.84 19.45 10.69
CA ARG A 1002 15.83 19.99 9.31
C ARG A 1002 15.18 21.38 9.18
N TRP A 1003 14.49 21.87 10.21
CA TRP A 1003 13.94 23.22 10.19
C TRP A 1003 15.06 24.26 10.20
N ASP A 1004 14.98 25.28 9.34
CA ASP A 1004 16.06 26.25 9.19
C ASP A 1004 16.10 27.25 10.36
N ARG A 1005 16.92 26.96 11.38
CA ARG A 1005 17.11 27.82 12.56
C ARG A 1005 18.00 29.04 12.29
N ARG A 1006 18.51 29.22 11.07
CA ARG A 1006 19.38 30.35 10.73
C ARG A 1006 18.58 31.63 10.52
N VAL A 1007 17.30 31.52 10.18
CA VAL A 1007 16.38 32.66 9.96
C VAL A 1007 15.53 32.91 11.22
N LEU A 1008 15.24 34.18 11.54
CA LEU A 1008 14.43 34.59 12.70
C LEU A 1008 13.08 33.87 12.75
N TRP A 1009 12.34 33.88 11.63
CA TRP A 1009 11.08 33.14 11.48
C TRP A 1009 11.22 31.63 11.69
N GLY A 1010 12.38 31.08 11.35
CA GLY A 1010 12.70 29.68 11.60
C GLY A 1010 12.90 29.38 13.09
N ARG A 1011 13.55 30.27 13.84
CA ARG A 1011 13.71 30.13 15.31
C ARG A 1011 12.37 30.29 16.02
N VAL A 1012 11.61 31.33 15.70
CA VAL A 1012 10.27 31.57 16.27
C VAL A 1012 9.35 30.38 15.99
N GLY A 1013 9.36 29.85 14.76
CA GLY A 1013 8.57 28.67 14.39
C GLY A 1013 8.95 27.42 15.19
N VAL A 1014 10.26 27.14 15.37
CA VAL A 1014 10.71 25.99 16.18
C VAL A 1014 10.35 26.15 17.64
N THR A 1015 10.50 27.35 18.23
CA THR A 1015 10.14 27.59 19.62
C THR A 1015 8.64 27.44 19.84
N ALA A 1016 7.81 28.03 18.98
CA ALA A 1016 6.35 27.85 19.06
C ALA A 1016 5.95 26.38 18.92
N TRP A 1017 6.58 25.66 17.99
CA TRP A 1017 6.33 24.23 17.79
C TRP A 1017 6.77 23.39 19.00
N ALA A 1018 7.92 23.72 19.60
CA ALA A 1018 8.40 23.07 20.83
C ALA A 1018 7.50 23.36 22.03
N SER A 1019 6.97 24.58 22.18
CA SER A 1019 6.03 24.91 23.27
C SER A 1019 4.72 24.13 23.14
N VAL A 1020 4.14 24.08 21.93
CA VAL A 1020 2.93 23.28 21.65
C VAL A 1020 3.21 21.80 21.89
N LEU A 1021 4.38 21.32 21.51
CA LEU A 1021 4.80 19.95 21.77
C LEU A 1021 4.87 19.65 23.27
N VAL A 1022 5.54 20.47 24.07
CA VAL A 1022 5.68 20.22 25.52
C VAL A 1022 4.32 20.23 26.21
N VAL A 1023 3.48 21.22 25.90
CA VAL A 1023 2.12 21.30 26.45
C VAL A 1023 1.27 20.11 25.99
N GLY A 1024 1.32 19.79 24.70
CA GLY A 1024 0.57 18.68 24.10
C GLY A 1024 1.00 17.32 24.64
N LEU A 1025 2.31 17.07 24.78
CA LEU A 1025 2.86 15.85 25.38
C LEU A 1025 2.49 15.74 26.85
N GLY A 1026 2.53 16.84 27.61
CA GLY A 1026 2.05 16.87 28.99
C GLY A 1026 0.57 16.50 29.09
N ALA A 1027 -0.26 17.11 28.24
CA ALA A 1027 -1.70 16.87 28.18
C ALA A 1027 -2.05 15.40 27.89
N VAL A 1028 -1.36 14.76 26.94
CA VAL A 1028 -1.59 13.33 26.62
C VAL A 1028 -0.89 12.36 27.57
N SER A 1029 -0.02 12.86 28.46
CA SER A 1029 0.61 12.03 29.51
C SER A 1029 -0.20 12.00 30.79
N TYR A 1030 -1.13 12.94 30.99
CA TYR A 1030 -1.97 13.02 32.19
C TYR A 1030 -2.86 11.78 32.36
N TYR A 1031 -3.64 11.46 31.33
CA TYR A 1031 -4.55 10.32 31.36
C TYR A 1031 -3.86 9.00 31.74
N PRO A 1032 -2.72 8.61 31.12
CA PRO A 1032 -1.97 7.42 31.52
C PRO A 1032 -1.67 7.36 33.00
N LEU A 1033 -1.11 8.45 33.54
CA LEU A 1033 -0.69 8.52 34.93
C LEU A 1033 -1.89 8.42 35.87
N ALA A 1034 -2.97 9.16 35.58
CA ALA A 1034 -4.18 9.18 36.40
C ALA A 1034 -4.96 7.85 36.33
N ALA A 1035 -5.13 7.28 35.13
CA ALA A 1035 -5.84 6.02 34.92
C ALA A 1035 -5.09 4.84 35.56
N ILE A 1036 -3.77 4.75 35.40
CA ILE A 1036 -2.96 3.71 36.05
C ILE A 1036 -3.01 3.85 37.57
N THR A 1037 -2.88 5.07 38.10
CA THR A 1037 -2.90 5.30 39.56
C THR A 1037 -4.24 4.89 40.16
N THR A 1038 -5.36 5.30 39.53
CA THR A 1038 -6.70 4.94 40.01
C THR A 1038 -6.95 3.44 39.89
N ARG A 1039 -6.55 2.82 38.77
CA ARG A 1039 -6.72 1.38 38.54
C ARG A 1039 -5.86 0.50 39.45
N ALA A 1040 -4.64 0.93 39.79
CA ALA A 1040 -3.73 0.18 40.65
C ALA A 1040 -4.06 0.32 42.15
N ASN A 1041 -4.80 1.36 42.55
CA ASN A 1041 -5.19 1.60 43.93
C ASN A 1041 -6.35 0.70 44.43
N ASP A 1042 -6.91 -0.17 43.57
CA ASP A 1042 -8.00 -1.10 43.91
C ASP A 1042 -7.59 -2.25 44.87
N GLY A 1043 -6.33 -2.32 45.32
CA GLY A 1043 -5.96 -3.01 46.57
C GLY A 1043 -5.86 -4.55 46.54
N VAL A 1044 -5.18 -5.14 45.54
CA VAL A 1044 -4.95 -6.60 45.46
C VAL A 1044 -3.46 -6.95 45.60
N ALA A 1045 -3.18 -8.20 46.02
CA ALA A 1045 -1.82 -8.76 46.08
C ALA A 1045 -1.11 -8.67 44.71
N THR A 1046 0.19 -8.37 44.72
CA THR A 1046 1.01 -8.21 43.51
C THR A 1046 1.45 -9.56 42.95
N ASP A 1047 0.62 -10.16 42.10
CA ASP A 1047 0.92 -11.39 41.36
C ASP A 1047 0.58 -11.26 39.87
N LEU A 1048 1.02 -12.21 39.03
CA LEU A 1048 0.65 -12.25 37.60
C LEU A 1048 -0.45 -13.26 37.31
N ASN A 1049 -0.92 -14.00 38.32
CA ASN A 1049 -1.89 -15.08 38.13
C ASN A 1049 -3.30 -14.47 38.07
N GLY A 1050 -3.80 -14.27 36.86
CA GLY A 1050 -5.09 -13.61 36.69
C GLY A 1050 -6.31 -14.37 37.21
N GLN A 1051 -6.16 -15.60 37.70
CA GLN A 1051 -7.22 -16.36 38.38
C GLN A 1051 -7.07 -16.38 39.90
N ALA A 1052 -6.01 -15.80 40.46
CA ALA A 1052 -5.76 -15.82 41.90
C ALA A 1052 -6.88 -15.12 42.72
N TYR A 1053 -7.63 -14.20 42.12
CA TYR A 1053 -8.78 -13.59 42.78
C TYR A 1053 -9.87 -14.59 43.16
N LEU A 1054 -10.02 -15.67 42.40
CA LEU A 1054 -11.01 -16.72 42.68
C LEU A 1054 -10.73 -17.42 44.01
N LEU A 1055 -9.48 -17.48 44.47
CA LEU A 1055 -9.16 -17.99 45.81
C LEU A 1055 -9.78 -17.14 46.92
N ARG A 1056 -10.04 -15.85 46.64
CA ARG A 1056 -10.65 -14.91 47.59
C ARG A 1056 -12.17 -14.83 47.42
N THR A 1057 -12.66 -14.89 46.18
CA THR A 1057 -14.08 -14.66 45.86
C THR A 1057 -14.89 -15.96 45.77
N GLU A 1058 -14.36 -17.01 45.15
CA GLU A 1058 -15.05 -18.29 44.89
C GLU A 1058 -14.06 -19.49 45.02
N PRO A 1059 -13.56 -19.80 46.24
CA PRO A 1059 -12.46 -20.75 46.44
C PRO A 1059 -12.79 -22.20 46.07
N ALA A 1060 -14.07 -22.60 46.19
CA ALA A 1060 -14.52 -23.93 45.81
C ALA A 1060 -14.38 -24.17 44.30
N GLU A 1061 -14.73 -23.17 43.51
CA GLU A 1061 -14.63 -23.22 42.05
C GLU A 1061 -13.18 -23.11 41.57
N TYR A 1062 -12.34 -22.28 42.20
CA TYR A 1062 -10.90 -22.27 41.88
C TYR A 1062 -10.30 -23.67 42.00
N ARG A 1063 -10.61 -24.39 43.09
CA ARG A 1063 -10.14 -25.76 43.29
C ARG A 1063 -10.76 -26.74 42.30
N ALA A 1064 -12.02 -26.54 41.91
CA ALA A 1064 -12.67 -27.33 40.85
C ALA A 1064 -11.98 -27.15 39.49
N ILE A 1065 -11.64 -25.90 39.12
CA ILE A 1065 -10.91 -25.56 37.89
C ILE A 1065 -9.54 -26.27 37.86
N GLU A 1066 -8.77 -26.18 38.95
CA GLU A 1066 -7.47 -26.85 39.04
C GLU A 1066 -7.64 -28.38 38.98
N TRP A 1067 -8.62 -28.93 39.70
CA TRP A 1067 -8.89 -30.37 39.67
C TRP A 1067 -9.26 -30.86 38.26
N ILE A 1068 -10.15 -30.16 37.56
CA ILE A 1068 -10.52 -30.50 36.17
C ILE A 1068 -9.29 -30.43 35.27
N ARG A 1069 -8.46 -29.38 35.40
CA ARG A 1069 -7.26 -29.21 34.59
C ARG A 1069 -6.27 -30.37 34.73
N GLU A 1070 -6.16 -30.93 35.94
CA GLU A 1070 -5.22 -32.00 36.30
C GLU A 1070 -5.77 -33.41 36.07
N ASN A 1071 -7.08 -33.63 36.22
CA ASN A 1071 -7.67 -34.97 36.32
C ASN A 1071 -8.57 -35.37 35.14
N THR A 1072 -8.87 -34.45 34.21
CA THR A 1072 -9.72 -34.74 33.04
C THR A 1072 -8.94 -34.74 31.72
N PRO A 1073 -9.31 -35.60 30.75
CA PRO A 1073 -8.84 -35.49 29.36
C PRO A 1073 -9.04 -34.08 28.79
N ARG A 1074 -8.23 -33.71 27.78
CA ARG A 1074 -8.28 -32.36 27.19
C ARG A 1074 -9.53 -32.10 26.35
N ASP A 1075 -10.15 -33.17 25.87
CA ASP A 1075 -11.35 -33.22 25.04
C ASP A 1075 -12.60 -33.57 25.84
N ALA A 1076 -12.49 -33.83 27.15
CA ALA A 1076 -13.63 -34.14 27.99
C ALA A 1076 -14.63 -32.97 28.05
N VAL A 1077 -15.90 -33.26 27.82
CA VAL A 1077 -16.98 -32.28 27.93
C VAL A 1077 -17.42 -32.16 29.39
N VAL A 1078 -17.32 -30.95 29.93
CA VAL A 1078 -17.70 -30.60 31.30
C VAL A 1078 -18.90 -29.68 31.23
N ILE A 1079 -20.09 -30.19 31.59
CA ILE A 1079 -21.29 -29.36 31.64
C ILE A 1079 -21.30 -28.50 32.91
N GLU A 1080 -21.59 -27.22 32.72
CA GLU A 1080 -21.72 -26.19 33.76
C GLU A 1080 -22.85 -25.23 33.38
N SER A 1081 -23.21 -24.31 34.27
CA SER A 1081 -24.20 -23.28 33.96
C SER A 1081 -23.70 -22.28 32.89
N PRO A 1082 -24.42 -22.12 31.76
CA PRO A 1082 -24.16 -21.10 30.74
C PRO A 1082 -24.56 -19.70 31.19
N SER A 1083 -24.15 -18.70 30.42
CA SER A 1083 -24.63 -17.32 30.58
C SER A 1083 -26.06 -17.22 30.03
N VAL A 1084 -27.01 -16.78 30.86
CA VAL A 1084 -28.43 -16.68 30.48
C VAL A 1084 -28.77 -15.23 30.09
N PRO A 1085 -29.26 -14.97 28.87
CA PRO A 1085 -29.68 -13.63 28.45
C PRO A 1085 -30.89 -13.14 29.26
N CYS A 1086 -30.92 -11.87 29.67
CA CYS A 1086 -32.12 -11.28 30.26
C CYS A 1086 -33.25 -11.18 29.23
N PRO A 1087 -34.48 -11.62 29.54
CA PRO A 1087 -35.68 -11.01 28.99
C PRO A 1087 -35.79 -9.55 29.47
N ASN A 1088 -36.72 -8.76 28.91
CA ASN A 1088 -36.93 -7.32 29.18
C ASN A 1088 -37.29 -6.94 30.64
N GLU A 1089 -37.12 -7.83 31.63
CA GLU A 1089 -37.24 -7.54 33.06
C GLU A 1089 -36.00 -8.05 33.83
N PRO A 1090 -35.57 -7.37 34.92
CA PRO A 1090 -34.43 -7.78 35.72
C PRO A 1090 -34.76 -9.06 36.50
N VAL A 1091 -34.47 -10.22 35.91
CA VAL A 1091 -34.40 -11.49 36.62
C VAL A 1091 -33.07 -11.54 37.39
N ALA A 1092 -33.12 -11.88 38.68
CA ALA A 1092 -31.91 -12.08 39.47
C ALA A 1092 -31.02 -13.16 38.82
N GLY A 1093 -29.78 -12.82 38.49
CA GLY A 1093 -28.83 -13.73 37.82
C GLY A 1093 -28.77 -13.61 36.29
N CYS A 1094 -29.59 -12.77 35.67
CA CYS A 1094 -29.48 -12.45 34.25
C CYS A 1094 -28.69 -11.15 34.05
N SER A 1095 -27.68 -11.17 33.17
CA SER A 1095 -27.02 -9.97 32.65
C SER A 1095 -26.38 -10.29 31.28
N SER A 1096 -26.34 -9.32 30.38
CA SER A 1096 -25.62 -9.45 29.09
C SER A 1096 -24.10 -9.56 29.26
N TYR A 1097 -23.58 -9.31 30.47
CA TYR A 1097 -22.18 -9.31 30.87
C TYR A 1097 -21.96 -10.01 32.23
N VAL A 1098 -22.51 -11.20 32.46
CA VAL A 1098 -22.14 -12.01 33.65
C VAL A 1098 -20.79 -12.69 33.38
N THR A 1099 -19.70 -12.12 33.86
CA THR A 1099 -18.34 -12.71 33.80
C THR A 1099 -18.17 -13.94 34.71
N GLU A 1100 -19.25 -14.41 35.32
CA GLU A 1100 -19.31 -15.53 36.24
C GLU A 1100 -19.92 -16.79 35.62
N ALA A 1101 -20.54 -16.75 34.45
CA ALA A 1101 -21.06 -17.96 33.83
C ALA A 1101 -20.04 -18.59 32.85
N ALA A 1102 -20.13 -19.91 32.60
CA ALA A 1102 -19.22 -20.66 31.72
C ALA A 1102 -17.72 -20.50 32.04
N ARG A 1103 -17.39 -20.25 33.32
CA ARG A 1103 -16.04 -19.92 33.76
C ARG A 1103 -15.17 -21.17 33.83
N ILE A 1104 -15.71 -22.34 34.16
CA ILE A 1104 -14.92 -23.56 34.35
C ILE A 1104 -14.35 -24.03 32.99
N SER A 1105 -15.19 -24.14 31.98
CA SER A 1105 -14.81 -24.45 30.59
C SER A 1105 -13.81 -23.42 30.05
N GLY A 1106 -14.13 -22.12 30.16
CA GLY A 1106 -13.24 -21.04 29.71
C GLY A 1106 -11.88 -21.02 30.43
N SER A 1107 -11.83 -21.43 31.69
CA SER A 1107 -10.61 -21.49 32.51
C SER A 1107 -9.74 -22.72 32.28
N THR A 1108 -10.37 -23.83 31.90
CA THR A 1108 -9.71 -25.13 31.78
C THR A 1108 -9.44 -25.52 30.33
N GLY A 1109 -10.13 -24.88 29.37
CA GLY A 1109 -10.12 -25.27 27.95
C GLY A 1109 -10.91 -26.53 27.64
N ARG A 1110 -11.66 -27.08 28.62
CA ARG A 1110 -12.55 -28.23 28.39
C ARG A 1110 -13.88 -27.72 27.83
N PRO A 1111 -14.41 -28.32 26.76
CA PRO A 1111 -15.69 -27.89 26.21
C PRO A 1111 -16.86 -28.03 27.18
N THR A 1112 -17.84 -27.13 27.10
CA THR A 1112 -19.19 -27.28 27.67
C THR A 1112 -20.23 -27.27 26.54
N VAL A 1113 -21.44 -27.77 26.82
CA VAL A 1113 -22.53 -27.88 25.82
C VAL A 1113 -22.83 -26.52 25.17
N ILE A 1114 -22.92 -25.48 25.98
CA ILE A 1114 -23.01 -24.08 25.57
C ILE A 1114 -22.46 -23.22 26.72
N GLY A 1115 -21.66 -22.20 26.41
CA GLY A 1115 -21.07 -21.28 27.38
C GLY A 1115 -21.76 -19.92 27.38
N TRP A 1116 -21.12 -18.92 26.78
CA TRP A 1116 -21.66 -17.56 26.70
C TRP A 1116 -22.38 -17.30 25.37
N ILE A 1117 -23.68 -17.57 25.33
CA ILE A 1117 -24.49 -17.51 24.09
C ILE A 1117 -24.47 -16.14 23.38
N GLY A 1118 -24.31 -15.05 24.14
CA GLY A 1118 -24.23 -13.69 23.57
C GLY A 1118 -23.05 -13.56 22.61
N HIS A 1119 -21.88 -14.04 23.00
CA HIS A 1119 -20.67 -14.03 22.19
C HIS A 1119 -20.70 -15.10 21.09
N GLU A 1120 -21.21 -16.30 21.37
CA GLU A 1120 -21.42 -17.33 20.34
C GLU A 1120 -22.25 -16.80 19.16
N ARG A 1121 -23.33 -16.08 19.46
CA ARG A 1121 -24.15 -15.42 18.43
C ARG A 1121 -23.39 -14.32 17.68
N GLN A 1122 -22.43 -13.62 18.29
CA GLN A 1122 -21.63 -12.61 17.61
C GLN A 1122 -20.63 -13.23 16.61
N TRP A 1123 -20.16 -14.45 16.86
CA TRP A 1123 -19.15 -15.13 16.07
C TRP A 1123 -19.73 -16.01 14.97
N HIS A 1124 -20.90 -16.59 15.22
CA HIS A 1124 -21.58 -17.48 14.29
C HIS A 1124 -22.64 -16.78 13.45
N ARG A 1125 -22.87 -17.29 12.23
CA ARG A 1125 -23.93 -16.79 11.36
C ARG A 1125 -25.30 -16.96 12.01
N GLN A 1126 -26.23 -16.05 11.69
CA GLN A 1126 -27.62 -16.10 12.18
C GLN A 1126 -28.34 -17.44 11.95
N SER A 1127 -27.96 -18.20 10.91
CA SER A 1127 -28.49 -19.54 10.65
C SER A 1127 -28.18 -20.56 11.75
N LYS A 1128 -27.16 -20.32 12.60
CA LYS A 1128 -26.78 -21.19 13.73
C LYS A 1128 -27.56 -20.89 15.00
N TYR A 1129 -28.26 -19.75 15.07
CA TYR A 1129 -28.94 -19.31 16.30
C TYR A 1129 -29.97 -20.32 16.83
N PRO A 1130 -30.80 -21.00 16.00
CA PRO A 1130 -31.72 -22.01 16.49
C PRO A 1130 -31.02 -23.19 17.18
N GLU A 1131 -29.83 -23.57 16.72
CA GLU A 1131 -29.03 -24.62 17.34
C GLU A 1131 -28.48 -24.17 18.70
N LEU A 1132 -27.95 -22.94 18.77
CA LEU A 1132 -27.47 -22.36 20.03
C LEU A 1132 -28.58 -22.25 21.08
N ASP A 1133 -29.78 -21.86 20.64
CA ASP A 1133 -30.96 -21.75 21.50
C ASP A 1133 -31.44 -23.12 21.99
N GLN A 1134 -31.39 -24.13 21.11
CA GLN A 1134 -31.71 -25.51 21.50
C GLN A 1134 -30.70 -26.06 22.51
N ARG A 1135 -29.40 -25.84 22.32
CA ARG A 1135 -28.37 -26.27 23.28
C ARG A 1135 -28.59 -25.62 24.65
N LEU A 1136 -28.93 -24.33 24.69
CA LEU A 1136 -29.27 -23.63 25.94
C LEU A 1136 -30.50 -24.23 26.63
N ALA A 1137 -31.54 -24.56 25.86
CA ALA A 1137 -32.74 -25.23 26.38
C ALA A 1137 -32.45 -26.65 26.88
N ASP A 1138 -31.57 -27.40 26.19
CA ASP A 1138 -31.17 -28.74 26.58
C ASP A 1138 -30.36 -28.71 27.89
N VAL A 1139 -29.41 -27.78 28.07
CA VAL A 1139 -28.69 -27.62 29.35
C VAL A 1139 -29.64 -27.33 30.50
N ARG A 1140 -30.62 -26.43 30.28
CA ARG A 1140 -31.66 -26.16 31.27
C ARG A 1140 -32.43 -27.43 31.63
N THR A 1141 -32.84 -28.19 30.63
CA THR A 1141 -33.57 -29.45 30.83
C THR A 1141 -32.73 -30.48 31.58
N ILE A 1142 -31.43 -30.59 31.26
CA ILE A 1142 -30.49 -31.47 31.96
C ILE A 1142 -30.44 -31.15 33.45
N TYR A 1143 -30.42 -29.87 33.85
CA TYR A 1143 -30.39 -29.53 35.27
C TYR A 1143 -31.76 -29.62 35.97
N GLU A 1144 -32.85 -29.23 35.31
CA GLU A 1144 -34.19 -29.15 35.92
C GLU A 1144 -34.95 -30.49 35.96
N THR A 1145 -34.76 -31.40 34.99
CA THR A 1145 -35.56 -32.64 34.92
C THR A 1145 -35.27 -33.58 36.09
N GLU A 1146 -36.32 -34.27 36.59
CA GLU A 1146 -36.18 -35.39 37.53
C GLU A 1146 -36.17 -36.76 36.83
N ASP A 1147 -36.40 -36.78 35.50
CA ASP A 1147 -36.37 -38.00 34.68
C ASP A 1147 -34.92 -38.37 34.31
N ASP A 1148 -34.41 -39.43 34.95
CA ASP A 1148 -33.08 -39.99 34.73
C ASP A 1148 -32.85 -40.44 33.26
N ALA A 1149 -33.89 -40.87 32.54
CA ALA A 1149 -33.77 -41.32 31.14
C ALA A 1149 -33.61 -40.14 30.19
N LEU A 1150 -34.43 -39.11 30.34
CA LEU A 1150 -34.33 -37.88 29.55
C LEU A 1150 -32.99 -37.16 29.80
N ALA A 1151 -32.56 -37.08 31.06
CA ALA A 1151 -31.26 -36.50 31.40
C ALA A 1151 -30.11 -37.27 30.73
N ARG A 1152 -30.14 -38.60 30.75
CA ARG A 1152 -29.12 -39.45 30.12
C ARG A 1152 -29.09 -39.26 28.60
N GLU A 1153 -30.24 -39.24 27.94
CA GLU A 1153 -30.33 -39.00 26.49
C GLU A 1153 -29.65 -37.68 26.09
N LEU A 1154 -29.92 -36.59 26.82
CA LEU A 1154 -29.33 -35.28 26.54
C LEU A 1154 -27.83 -35.21 26.89
N LEU A 1155 -27.40 -35.87 27.97
CA LEU A 1155 -25.97 -35.95 28.32
C LEU A 1155 -25.17 -36.73 27.27
N GLU A 1156 -25.72 -37.84 26.77
CA GLU A 1156 -25.13 -38.65 25.69
C GLU A 1156 -25.10 -37.91 24.36
N ARG A 1157 -26.16 -37.13 24.04
CA ARG A 1157 -26.23 -36.30 22.81
C ARG A 1157 -25.05 -35.35 22.65
N TYR A 1158 -24.53 -34.81 23.75
CA TYR A 1158 -23.42 -33.85 23.76
C TYR A 1158 -22.10 -34.44 24.29
N ASP A 1159 -22.02 -35.77 24.43
CA ASP A 1159 -20.84 -36.47 24.93
C ASP A 1159 -20.33 -35.94 26.29
N VAL A 1160 -21.26 -35.57 27.18
CA VAL A 1160 -20.92 -35.02 28.50
C VAL A 1160 -20.23 -36.10 29.34
N SER A 1161 -19.02 -35.80 29.81
CA SER A 1161 -18.23 -36.70 30.67
C SER A 1161 -18.33 -36.32 32.15
N TYR A 1162 -18.41 -35.03 32.44
CA TYR A 1162 -18.44 -34.50 33.80
C TYR A 1162 -19.56 -33.49 34.00
N VAL A 1163 -20.25 -33.57 35.13
CA VAL A 1163 -21.32 -32.64 35.53
C VAL A 1163 -20.88 -31.84 36.75
N VAL A 1164 -20.86 -30.52 36.63
CA VAL A 1164 -20.65 -29.62 37.76
C VAL A 1164 -21.98 -29.29 38.42
N VAL A 1165 -22.04 -29.39 39.74
CA VAL A 1165 -23.17 -28.93 40.56
C VAL A 1165 -22.61 -28.06 41.68
N GLY A 1166 -22.68 -26.73 41.52
CA GLY A 1166 -22.27 -25.76 42.53
C GLY A 1166 -23.34 -24.70 42.80
N LYS A 1167 -22.92 -23.63 43.49
CA LYS A 1167 -23.77 -22.49 43.83
C LYS A 1167 -24.50 -21.89 42.63
N ARG A 1168 -23.86 -21.82 41.45
CA ARG A 1168 -24.45 -21.23 40.23
C ARG A 1168 -25.52 -22.12 39.63
N GLU A 1169 -25.23 -23.41 39.43
CA GLU A 1169 -26.19 -24.35 38.89
C GLU A 1169 -27.44 -24.43 39.77
N ARG A 1170 -27.26 -24.45 41.09
CA ARG A 1170 -28.38 -24.43 42.05
C ARG A 1170 -29.16 -23.11 42.01
N ALA A 1171 -28.47 -21.97 41.86
CA ALA A 1171 -29.13 -20.67 41.76
C ALA A 1171 -29.93 -20.52 40.45
N SER A 1172 -29.43 -21.07 39.34
CA SER A 1172 -30.06 -20.98 38.02
C SER A 1172 -31.19 -21.99 37.80
N TYR A 1173 -31.08 -23.20 38.36
CA TYR A 1173 -31.99 -24.32 38.05
C TYR A 1173 -32.70 -24.93 39.27
N GLY A 1174 -32.35 -24.51 40.48
CA GLY A 1174 -32.86 -25.11 41.72
C GLY A 1174 -32.23 -26.47 42.04
N ASP A 1175 -32.66 -27.07 43.16
CA ASP A 1175 -32.06 -28.31 43.68
C ASP A 1175 -32.77 -29.60 43.26
N ALA A 1176 -34.06 -29.52 42.86
CA ALA A 1176 -34.93 -30.68 42.65
C ALA A 1176 -34.35 -31.70 41.65
N GLY A 1177 -33.88 -31.22 40.50
CA GLY A 1177 -33.26 -32.06 39.48
C GLY A 1177 -31.82 -32.49 39.78
N THR A 1178 -31.12 -31.90 40.75
CA THR A 1178 -29.67 -32.17 40.95
C THR A 1178 -29.38 -33.53 41.57
N ALA A 1179 -30.32 -34.10 42.33
CA ALA A 1179 -30.15 -35.37 43.02
C ALA A 1179 -29.90 -36.56 42.06
N LYS A 1180 -30.36 -36.46 40.81
CA LYS A 1180 -30.15 -37.51 39.80
C LYS A 1180 -28.69 -37.74 39.47
N PHE A 1181 -27.83 -36.71 39.55
CA PHE A 1181 -26.42 -36.85 39.16
C PHE A 1181 -25.66 -37.82 40.06
N GLY A 1182 -26.06 -37.96 41.34
CA GLY A 1182 -25.53 -39.00 42.23
C GLY A 1182 -25.99 -40.42 41.89
N ARG A 1183 -27.03 -40.59 41.07
CA ARG A 1183 -27.48 -41.87 40.50
C ARG A 1183 -26.89 -42.13 39.12
N LEU A 1184 -26.71 -41.08 38.31
CA LEU A 1184 -26.20 -41.16 36.94
C LEU A 1184 -24.66 -41.24 36.86
N GLY A 1185 -23.96 -40.79 37.90
CA GLY A 1185 -22.50 -40.75 37.92
C GLY A 1185 -21.92 -40.88 39.33
N THR A 1186 -20.59 -40.91 39.39
CA THR A 1186 -19.83 -41.01 40.64
C THR A 1186 -19.26 -39.66 41.03
N PRO A 1187 -19.43 -39.18 42.27
CA PRO A 1187 -18.79 -37.94 42.71
C PRO A 1187 -17.27 -38.13 42.78
N VAL A 1188 -16.54 -37.35 41.98
CA VAL A 1188 -15.06 -37.43 41.84
C VAL A 1188 -14.33 -36.26 42.49
N PHE A 1189 -15.06 -35.17 42.76
CA PHE A 1189 -14.56 -34.01 43.50
C PHE A 1189 -15.70 -33.41 44.32
N GLY A 1190 -15.41 -32.92 45.52
CA GLY A 1190 -16.39 -32.23 46.35
C GLY A 1190 -15.76 -31.42 47.47
N LEU A 1191 -16.36 -30.26 47.76
CA LEU A 1191 -16.00 -29.40 48.88
C LEU A 1191 -17.24 -29.09 49.71
N GLY A 1192 -17.60 -29.98 50.63
CA GLY A 1192 -18.56 -29.71 51.73
C GLY A 1192 -19.91 -29.10 51.32
N GLY A 1193 -20.60 -29.65 50.31
CA GLY A 1193 -21.92 -29.16 49.87
C GLY A 1193 -21.89 -27.95 48.92
N ASP A 1194 -20.78 -27.22 48.85
CA ASP A 1194 -20.65 -25.99 48.05
C ASP A 1194 -20.52 -26.26 46.54
N LEU A 1195 -19.76 -27.31 46.17
CA LEU A 1195 -19.56 -27.75 44.78
C LEU A 1195 -19.23 -29.24 44.75
N VAL A 1196 -19.86 -29.98 43.83
CA VAL A 1196 -19.57 -31.39 43.53
C VAL A 1196 -19.40 -31.57 42.02
N ILE A 1197 -18.41 -32.38 41.61
CA ILE A 1197 -18.25 -32.83 40.22
C ILE A 1197 -18.58 -34.31 40.17
N TYR A 1198 -19.49 -34.68 39.27
CA TYR A 1198 -19.83 -36.06 38.98
C TYR A 1198 -19.17 -36.49 37.67
N GLU A 1199 -18.49 -37.63 37.68
CA GLU A 1199 -18.05 -38.33 36.48
C GLU A 1199 -19.16 -39.29 36.05
N LEU A 1200 -19.62 -39.17 34.80
CA LEU A 1200 -20.67 -40.02 34.28
C LEU A 1200 -20.09 -41.40 33.91
N SER A 1201 -20.79 -42.46 34.31
CA SER A 1201 -20.34 -43.83 34.03
C SER A 1201 -20.41 -44.07 32.54
N GLY A 1202 -19.26 -44.29 31.89
CA GLY A 1202 -19.19 -44.51 30.45
C GLY A 1202 -20.14 -45.61 29.98
N GLY A 1203 -21.24 -45.22 29.33
CA GLY A 1203 -22.00 -46.07 28.45
C GLY A 1203 -21.19 -46.26 27.18
N GLY A 1204 -20.20 -47.15 27.21
CA GLY A 1204 -19.44 -47.50 26.03
C GLY A 1204 -20.39 -47.98 24.93
N SER A 1205 -20.51 -47.20 23.86
CA SER A 1205 -20.87 -47.73 22.55
C SER A 1205 -19.66 -47.61 21.64
N THR A 1206 -19.22 -48.79 21.20
CA THR A 1206 -18.11 -49.09 20.29
C THR A 1206 -18.22 -48.42 18.95
#